data_AF-A0A7S2SQ85-F1
#
_entry.id   AF-A0A7S2SQ85-F1
#
_cell.length_a   1.000
_cell.length_b   1.000
_cell.length_c   1.000
_cell.angle_alpha   90.00
_cell.angle_beta   90.00
_cell.angle_gamma   90.00
#
_symmetry.space_group_name_H-M   'P 1'
#
loop_
_entity.id
_entity.type
_entity.pdbx_description
1 polymer ?
#
loop_
_entity_poly.entity_id
_entity_poly.type
_entity_poly.pdbx_seq_one_letter_code
_entity_poly.pdbx_strand_id
1 'polypeptide(L)'
;EFQGFILLWTSSAPTDEMAAADPSTAIMDKKRSPNRLIVDETTNDDNSVICLSQKKMDELELFKGDTVLLKGKKGRQTVCIVLIDDECEDSNVKMNRVVRKNLRVRLGELVTVQSTASSGDVPYGKRIHVLPLDDTIEGVTGNLFEVYLKPYFLEAYRPVTKGDLFLVRQAMHPVEFKVVETDPSPYCIVAPDTVIHCEGEPIKREDEEKLDDVGYDDIGGCRRQMAQIREMIELPLRHPTLFKTLGVKPPRGVLLYGPPGSGKTLIARAVANETGAFFFLINGPEIMSKMAGESESNLRKAFEEAEKNAPAIIFIDEIDSIAPKRDKTNGEVERRIVSQMLTLMDGLKARANVVVIGATNRPNSIDAALRRFGRFDREIDIGVPDENGRLEIFRIHTRNMKLDDDVDPEAIARETHGFVGADMAALCTEAAMQCIREKMDLIDIEEDTIDAEVLDAMAVCQDHFTYALGQSNPSSLRETVVEVPNTTWDDIGGLADVKSELRELVQYPVEHPEKFEKFGMPPSRGVLFYGPPGCGKTLMAKAVANECQANFISVKGPELLTMWFGESEANVRDIFEKARAAAPCVLFFDELDSIASARGGSSGDGGGAADRVINQLLTEIDGVGAKKNVFVIGATNRPDIIDPALMRPGRLDQLVYIPMPDLESRLSILNSCLRKSPINKDVDLHYIAVHTDKYTGADLTEICQRAAKLAIRENIERDMERARLRAEAGEPMEEEEDLADDPVPEIMPHHFEEAVRGSRRSVNDAQLAKYQSFGQILNTARGEMQNFRLPDPTGQPGGGVVGGEEEEEDDLYN
;
A
#
# COMPACT_ATOMS: atom_id res chain seq x y z
N GLU A 1 83.34 -22.59 -16.67
CA GLU A 1 82.75 -21.65 -15.69
C GLU A 1 81.25 -21.90 -15.64
N PHE A 2 80.71 -21.96 -14.41
CA PHE A 2 79.30 -22.04 -14.00
C PHE A 2 78.44 -23.24 -14.47
N GLN A 3 78.39 -24.25 -13.58
CA GLN A 3 77.36 -25.30 -13.49
C GLN A 3 76.72 -25.24 -12.08
N GLY A 4 75.40 -25.45 -12.00
CA GLY A 4 74.62 -25.59 -10.76
C GLY A 4 74.03 -24.26 -10.30
N PHE A 5 72.72 -24.03 -10.26
CA PHE A 5 71.63 -24.86 -9.76
C PHE A 5 70.33 -24.41 -10.42
N ILE A 6 69.43 -25.35 -10.73
CA ILE A 6 67.97 -25.28 -10.91
C ILE A 6 67.62 -26.32 -11.97
N LEU A 7 67.43 -27.55 -11.50
CA LEU A 7 66.82 -28.66 -12.22
C LEU A 7 66.26 -29.58 -11.14
N LEU A 8 65.14 -30.23 -11.48
CA LEU A 8 64.27 -31.10 -10.69
C LEU A 8 63.01 -30.38 -10.18
N TRP A 9 61.78 -30.68 -10.62
CA TRP A 9 61.29 -31.75 -11.50
C TRP A 9 59.85 -31.38 -11.92
N THR A 10 59.53 -31.55 -13.19
CA THR A 10 58.16 -31.53 -13.75
C THR A 10 57.61 -32.95 -13.76
N SER A 11 56.39 -33.20 -13.23
CA SER A 11 55.41 -34.16 -13.79
C SER A 11 54.11 -34.26 -12.97
N SER A 12 52.98 -33.89 -13.61
CA SER A 12 51.61 -34.46 -13.57
C SER A 12 50.80 -34.61 -12.25
N ALA A 13 49.65 -33.93 -12.17
CA ALA A 13 48.26 -34.47 -12.05
C ALA A 13 47.28 -33.39 -11.44
N PRO A 14 45.96 -33.67 -11.31
CA PRO A 14 44.84 -32.84 -11.77
C PRO A 14 44.49 -31.65 -10.85
N THR A 15 43.73 -30.70 -11.39
CA THR A 15 43.26 -29.48 -10.73
C THR A 15 42.20 -29.76 -9.66
N ASP A 16 42.64 -29.92 -8.41
CA ASP A 16 41.82 -29.65 -7.22
C ASP A 16 42.01 -28.17 -6.83
N GLU A 17 41.00 -27.33 -7.08
CA GLU A 17 40.89 -26.01 -6.46
C GLU A 17 40.42 -26.17 -5.01
N MET A 18 41.28 -26.71 -4.15
CA MET A 18 41.20 -26.42 -2.72
C MET A 18 41.82 -25.05 -2.50
N ALA A 19 40.98 -24.02 -2.41
CA ALA A 19 41.38 -22.71 -1.90
C ALA A 19 42.07 -22.91 -0.53
N ALA A 20 43.35 -22.54 -0.47
CA ALA A 20 44.16 -22.63 0.73
C ALA A 20 43.56 -21.77 1.84
N ALA A 21 43.01 -22.41 2.88
CA ALA A 21 42.55 -21.74 4.08
C ALA A 21 43.74 -21.10 4.83
N ASP A 22 43.60 -19.82 5.15
CA ASP A 22 44.57 -19.02 5.90
C ASP A 22 44.72 -19.56 7.33
N PRO A 23 45.93 -19.98 7.77
CA PRO A 23 46.13 -20.54 9.11
C PRO A 23 45.92 -19.53 10.26
N SER A 24 45.74 -18.24 9.95
CA SER A 24 45.43 -17.20 10.94
C SER A 24 43.96 -17.16 11.39
N THR A 25 43.03 -17.73 10.62
CA THR A 25 41.60 -17.80 10.96
C THR A 25 41.19 -19.09 11.68
N ALA A 26 42.08 -20.10 11.75
CA ALA A 26 41.83 -21.39 12.39
C ALA A 26 41.49 -21.31 13.90
N ILE A 27 41.79 -20.19 14.57
CA ILE A 27 41.45 -19.95 15.98
C ILE A 27 40.00 -19.45 16.13
N MET A 28 39.40 -18.86 15.09
CA MET A 28 38.00 -18.42 15.07
C MET A 28 37.04 -19.55 14.72
N ASP A 29 37.51 -20.60 14.04
CA ASP A 29 36.81 -21.85 13.80
C ASP A 29 36.82 -22.75 15.05
N LYS A 30 36.29 -22.24 16.17
CA LYS A 30 35.74 -23.16 17.18
C LYS A 30 34.59 -23.90 16.49
N LYS A 31 34.88 -25.11 16.00
CA LYS A 31 33.93 -26.08 15.42
C LYS A 31 32.59 -25.96 16.15
N ARG A 32 31.67 -25.15 15.62
CA ARG A 32 30.27 -25.19 16.03
C ARG A 32 29.83 -26.58 15.65
N SER A 33 29.26 -27.31 16.61
CA SER A 33 28.75 -28.64 16.31
C SER A 33 27.73 -28.50 15.18
N PRO A 34 27.79 -29.33 14.13
CA PRO A 34 27.01 -29.13 12.91
C PRO A 34 25.50 -29.15 13.17
N ASN A 35 25.09 -29.75 14.28
CA ASN A 35 23.73 -29.81 14.78
C ASN A 35 23.21 -28.56 15.51
N ARG A 36 24.01 -27.49 15.65
CA ARG A 36 23.58 -26.24 16.29
C ARG A 36 23.23 -25.18 15.25
N LEU A 37 21.95 -24.84 15.18
CA LEU A 37 21.39 -23.92 14.20
C LEU A 37 20.78 -22.70 14.87
N ILE A 38 20.73 -21.59 14.15
CA ILE A 38 20.09 -20.35 14.56
C ILE A 38 18.62 -20.41 14.16
N VAL A 39 17.71 -20.15 15.09
CA VAL A 39 16.28 -20.14 14.83
C VAL A 39 15.92 -18.93 13.98
N ASP A 40 15.19 -19.16 12.89
CA ASP A 40 14.72 -18.14 11.97
C ASP A 40 13.21 -18.31 11.70
N GLU A 41 12.61 -17.31 11.08
CA GLU A 41 11.19 -17.24 10.80
C GLU A 41 10.82 -18.05 9.56
N THR A 42 9.67 -18.72 9.61
CA THR A 42 9.11 -19.49 8.49
C THR A 42 7.91 -18.76 7.91
N THR A 43 7.72 -18.88 6.60
CA THR A 43 6.48 -18.49 5.90
C THR A 43 5.42 -19.59 5.96
N ASN A 44 5.81 -20.83 6.27
CA ASN A 44 4.90 -21.96 6.41
C ASN A 44 4.35 -22.03 7.85
N ASP A 45 3.03 -21.94 8.01
CA ASP A 45 2.34 -21.92 9.30
C ASP A 45 2.13 -23.33 9.92
N ASP A 46 2.69 -24.39 9.32
CA ASP A 46 2.53 -25.73 9.88
C ASP A 46 3.24 -25.89 11.25
N ASN A 47 2.47 -26.29 12.27
CA ASN A 47 2.92 -26.44 13.66
C ASN A 47 3.94 -27.55 13.90
N SER A 48 4.10 -28.50 12.96
CA SER A 48 4.91 -29.71 13.13
C SER A 48 6.11 -29.76 12.17
N VAL A 49 6.36 -28.69 11.42
CA VAL A 49 7.36 -28.66 10.35
C VAL A 49 8.47 -27.66 10.66
N ILE A 50 9.70 -28.04 10.31
CA ILE A 50 10.84 -27.12 10.23
C ILE A 50 11.48 -27.21 8.84
N CYS A 51 12.06 -26.10 8.39
CA CYS A 51 12.76 -26.05 7.12
C CYS A 51 14.27 -25.87 7.32
N LEU A 52 15.04 -26.60 6.54
CA LEU A 52 16.51 -26.55 6.49
C LEU A 52 16.98 -26.40 5.04
N SER A 53 18.19 -25.87 4.87
CA SER A 53 18.83 -25.84 3.55
C SER A 53 19.20 -27.25 3.09
N GLN A 54 19.22 -27.48 1.78
CA GLN A 54 19.60 -28.77 1.19
C GLN A 54 20.99 -29.23 1.68
N LYS A 55 21.98 -28.32 1.65
CA LYS A 55 23.34 -28.62 2.10
C LYS A 55 23.38 -29.04 3.56
N LYS A 56 22.54 -28.42 4.39
CA LYS A 56 22.51 -28.71 5.83
C LYS A 56 21.86 -30.05 6.14
N MET A 57 20.84 -30.42 5.36
CA MET A 57 20.25 -31.75 5.44
C MET A 57 21.24 -32.83 5.05
N ASP A 58 22.01 -32.61 3.98
CA ASP A 58 23.06 -33.54 3.54
C ASP A 58 24.15 -33.71 4.62
N GLU A 59 24.55 -32.62 5.29
CA GLU A 59 25.54 -32.65 6.39
C GLU A 59 25.01 -33.39 7.63
N LEU A 60 23.72 -33.31 7.90
CA LEU A 60 23.05 -33.98 9.03
C LEU A 60 22.53 -35.38 8.69
N GLU A 61 22.73 -35.84 7.45
CA GLU A 61 22.23 -37.12 6.92
C GLU A 61 20.71 -37.27 7.10
N LEU A 62 19.96 -36.19 6.81
CA LEU A 62 18.50 -36.14 6.90
C LEU A 62 17.86 -36.15 5.50
N PHE A 63 16.75 -36.87 5.35
CA PHE A 63 15.91 -36.86 4.16
C PHE A 63 14.64 -36.02 4.36
N LYS A 64 14.04 -35.60 3.25
CA LYS A 64 12.76 -34.86 3.28
C LYS A 64 11.69 -35.76 3.89
N GLY A 65 11.03 -35.28 4.94
CA GLY A 65 10.01 -36.02 5.67
C GLY A 65 10.52 -36.76 6.92
N ASP A 66 11.83 -36.74 7.18
CA ASP A 66 12.37 -37.35 8.40
C ASP A 66 11.94 -36.59 9.65
N THR A 67 11.72 -37.33 10.74
CA THR A 67 11.46 -36.76 12.06
C THR A 67 12.76 -36.37 12.76
N VAL A 68 12.81 -35.17 13.33
CA VAL A 68 13.96 -34.68 14.10
C VAL A 68 13.55 -34.25 15.50
N LEU A 69 14.45 -34.48 16.44
CA LEU A 69 14.33 -34.05 17.82
C LEU A 69 15.02 -32.69 17.99
N LEU A 70 14.22 -31.69 18.32
CA LEU A 70 14.69 -30.34 18.62
C LEU A 70 14.88 -30.19 20.12
N LYS A 71 16.05 -29.67 20.53
CA LYS A 71 16.36 -29.37 21.93
C LYS A 71 16.54 -27.88 22.12
N GLY A 72 15.65 -27.30 22.92
CA GLY A 72 15.59 -25.88 23.22
C GLY A 72 16.20 -25.52 24.58
N LYS A 73 15.69 -24.45 25.18
CA LYS A 73 16.13 -23.98 26.50
C LYS A 73 15.37 -24.69 27.62
N LYS A 74 15.87 -24.56 28.85
CA LYS A 74 15.27 -25.15 30.07
C LYS A 74 14.99 -26.66 29.96
N GLY A 75 15.73 -27.38 29.11
CA GLY A 75 15.56 -28.82 28.90
C GLY A 75 14.32 -29.23 28.10
N ARG A 76 13.60 -28.28 27.49
CA ARG A 76 12.44 -28.55 26.62
C ARG A 76 12.88 -29.17 25.29
N GLN A 77 12.09 -30.14 24.83
CA GLN A 77 12.35 -30.87 23.59
C GLN A 77 11.02 -31.06 22.85
N THR A 78 11.04 -31.01 21.52
CA THR A 78 9.88 -31.31 20.67
C THR A 78 10.34 -32.06 19.43
N VAL A 79 9.41 -32.71 18.74
CA VAL A 79 9.67 -33.49 17.52
C VAL A 79 8.96 -32.81 16.36
N CYS A 80 9.68 -32.61 15.26
CA CYS A 80 9.14 -32.00 14.04
C CYS A 80 9.59 -32.79 12.80
N ILE A 81 8.92 -32.55 11.67
CA ILE A 81 9.26 -33.07 10.35
C ILE A 81 10.14 -32.06 9.64
N VAL A 82 11.19 -32.53 8.96
CA VAL A 82 12.09 -31.67 8.18
C VAL A 82 11.65 -31.58 6.72
N LEU A 83 11.57 -30.36 6.22
CA LEU A 83 11.45 -30.05 4.80
C LEU A 83 12.66 -29.24 4.30
N ILE A 84 12.84 -29.25 2.98
CA ILE A 84 13.86 -28.48 2.28
C ILE A 84 13.30 -27.10 1.95
N ASP A 85 14.08 -26.06 2.21
CA ASP A 85 13.84 -24.70 1.75
C ASP A 85 15.12 -24.11 1.16
N ASP A 86 15.05 -23.73 -0.12
CA ASP A 86 16.19 -23.18 -0.88
C ASP A 86 16.55 -21.75 -0.46
N GLU A 87 15.62 -21.01 0.16
CA GLU A 87 15.87 -19.65 0.67
C GLU A 87 16.48 -19.66 2.09
N CYS A 88 16.65 -20.84 2.70
CA CYS A 88 17.19 -20.96 4.06
C CYS A 88 18.73 -20.95 4.05
N GLU A 89 19.34 -20.13 4.91
CA GLU A 89 20.79 -20.13 5.11
C GLU A 89 21.26 -21.42 5.82
N ASP A 90 22.46 -21.91 5.47
CA ASP A 90 23.02 -23.17 5.99
C ASP A 90 23.21 -23.19 7.52
N SER A 91 23.27 -22.02 8.17
CA SER A 91 23.38 -21.88 9.63
C SER A 91 22.04 -21.77 10.35
N ASN A 92 20.95 -21.64 9.62
CA ASN A 92 19.65 -21.30 10.17
C ASN A 92 18.68 -22.49 10.09
N VAL A 93 17.62 -22.43 10.89
CA VAL A 93 16.48 -23.34 10.84
C VAL A 93 15.21 -22.53 10.97
N LYS A 94 14.35 -22.61 9.96
CA LYS A 94 13.07 -21.89 9.96
C LYS A 94 12.02 -22.73 10.67
N MET A 95 11.33 -22.13 11.65
CA MET A 95 10.27 -22.82 12.39
C MET A 95 9.17 -21.86 12.84
N ASN A 96 7.94 -22.38 12.93
CA ASN A 96 6.78 -21.58 13.31
C ASN A 96 6.81 -21.21 14.81
N ARG A 97 6.04 -20.19 15.18
CA ARG A 97 5.88 -19.65 16.51
C ARG A 97 5.48 -20.69 17.55
N VAL A 98 4.60 -21.63 17.20
CA VAL A 98 4.20 -22.75 18.08
C VAL A 98 5.43 -23.58 18.51
N VAL A 99 6.28 -23.96 17.57
CA VAL A 99 7.52 -24.71 17.81
C VAL A 99 8.48 -23.89 18.68
N ARG A 100 8.65 -22.59 18.38
CA ARG A 100 9.51 -21.68 19.17
C ARG A 100 9.05 -21.59 20.63
N LYS A 101 7.75 -21.44 20.87
CA LYS A 101 7.18 -21.35 22.22
C LYS A 101 7.32 -22.65 23.01
N ASN A 102 7.09 -23.81 22.40
CA ASN A 102 7.28 -25.11 23.05
C ASN A 102 8.74 -25.31 23.49
N LEU A 103 9.69 -24.91 22.65
CA LEU A 103 11.13 -24.97 22.93
C LEU A 103 11.63 -23.85 23.87
N ARG A 104 10.78 -22.85 24.16
CA ARG A 104 11.13 -21.61 24.89
C ARG A 104 12.36 -20.91 24.30
N VAL A 105 12.40 -20.87 22.96
CA VAL A 105 13.41 -20.16 22.16
C VAL A 105 12.75 -19.01 21.40
N ARG A 106 13.54 -18.04 20.99
CA ARG A 106 13.12 -16.86 20.23
C ARG A 106 13.92 -16.77 18.93
N LEU A 107 13.48 -15.99 17.94
CA LEU A 107 14.23 -15.79 16.69
C LEU A 107 15.67 -15.34 16.96
N GLY A 108 16.66 -15.88 16.24
CA GLY A 108 18.10 -15.61 16.44
C GLY A 108 18.78 -16.42 17.56
N GLU A 109 18.03 -17.22 18.33
CA GLU A 109 18.63 -18.11 19.33
C GLU A 109 19.14 -19.43 18.75
N LEU A 110 19.98 -20.14 19.52
CA LEU A 110 20.49 -21.44 19.10
C LEU A 110 19.59 -22.58 19.55
N VAL A 111 19.27 -23.47 18.62
CA VAL A 111 18.61 -24.76 18.86
C VAL A 111 19.54 -25.90 18.44
N THR A 112 19.40 -27.07 19.07
CA THR A 112 20.11 -28.27 18.65
C THR A 112 19.16 -29.21 17.92
N VAL A 113 19.50 -29.59 16.69
CA VAL A 113 18.73 -30.52 15.84
C VAL A 113 19.39 -31.90 15.88
N GLN A 114 18.66 -32.94 16.24
CA GLN A 114 19.17 -34.32 16.24
C GLN A 114 18.27 -35.21 15.40
N SER A 115 18.86 -36.03 14.52
CA SER A 115 18.13 -37.07 13.80
C SER A 115 17.58 -38.10 14.78
N THR A 116 16.28 -38.40 14.68
CA THR A 116 15.64 -39.41 15.55
C THR A 116 16.09 -40.83 15.21
N ALA A 117 16.54 -41.08 13.98
CA ALA A 117 17.12 -42.36 13.54
C ALA A 117 18.32 -42.80 14.39
N SER A 118 19.04 -41.84 14.98
CA SER A 118 20.19 -42.11 15.86
C SER A 118 19.81 -42.45 17.31
N SER A 119 18.57 -42.16 17.72
CA SER A 119 18.04 -42.35 19.08
C SER A 119 16.91 -43.40 19.20
N GLY A 120 16.54 -44.03 18.08
CA GLY A 120 15.38 -44.90 17.94
C GLY A 120 14.25 -44.15 17.21
N ASP A 121 13.76 -44.72 16.10
CA ASP A 121 12.69 -44.14 15.29
C ASP A 121 11.47 -43.77 16.15
N VAL A 122 10.78 -42.70 15.76
CA VAL A 122 9.58 -42.25 16.46
C VAL A 122 8.46 -43.28 16.26
N PRO A 123 7.94 -43.90 17.34
CA PRO A 123 6.89 -44.90 17.23
C PRO A 123 5.54 -44.28 16.87
N TYR A 124 4.69 -45.05 16.20
CA TYR A 124 3.27 -44.71 16.02
C TYR A 124 2.54 -44.70 17.38
N GLY A 125 1.72 -43.67 17.57
CA GLY A 125 0.89 -43.49 18.76
C GLY A 125 -0.23 -44.52 18.81
N LYS A 126 -0.46 -45.10 19.98
CA LYS A 126 -1.67 -45.87 20.28
C LYS A 126 -2.77 -44.97 20.81
N ARG A 127 -2.40 -44.06 21.73
CA ARG A 127 -3.32 -43.14 22.39
C ARG A 127 -2.66 -41.79 22.67
N ILE A 128 -3.40 -40.72 22.47
CA ILE A 128 -3.01 -39.36 22.89
C ILE A 128 -4.13 -38.75 23.71
N HIS A 129 -3.77 -38.03 24.78
CA HIS A 129 -4.72 -37.26 25.59
C HIS A 129 -4.42 -35.77 25.42
N VAL A 130 -5.40 -35.05 24.87
CA VAL A 130 -5.30 -33.63 24.54
C VAL A 130 -6.43 -32.88 25.21
N LEU A 131 -6.13 -31.74 25.84
CA LEU A 131 -7.14 -30.90 26.48
C LEU A 131 -7.01 -29.45 26.00
N PRO A 132 -8.13 -28.75 25.78
CA PRO A 132 -8.10 -27.33 25.42
C PRO A 132 -7.68 -26.45 26.62
N LEU A 133 -7.18 -25.26 26.32
CA LEU A 133 -6.97 -24.21 27.33
C LEU A 133 -8.27 -23.44 27.57
N ASP A 134 -8.55 -23.14 28.84
CA ASP A 134 -9.78 -22.49 29.29
C ASP A 134 -10.00 -21.12 28.62
N ASP A 135 -8.94 -20.34 28.47
CA ASP A 135 -8.98 -19.00 27.89
C ASP A 135 -9.22 -18.96 26.37
N THR A 136 -9.12 -20.10 25.68
CA THR A 136 -9.32 -20.18 24.22
C THR A 136 -10.66 -20.77 23.81
N ILE A 137 -11.45 -21.30 24.74
CA ILE A 137 -12.75 -21.94 24.45
C ILE A 137 -13.94 -21.12 24.95
N GLU A 138 -13.71 -19.93 25.50
CA GLU A 138 -14.78 -19.04 25.94
C GLU A 138 -15.70 -18.69 24.74
N GLY A 139 -16.99 -19.07 24.84
CA GLY A 139 -18.01 -18.82 23.82
C GLY A 139 -18.24 -19.94 22.79
N VAL A 140 -17.41 -20.99 22.77
CA VAL A 140 -17.56 -22.14 21.86
C VAL A 140 -18.02 -23.38 22.62
N THR A 141 -19.11 -23.99 22.16
CA THR A 141 -19.65 -25.26 22.70
C THR A 141 -19.72 -26.32 21.60
N GLY A 142 -20.01 -27.56 21.97
CA GLY A 142 -20.12 -28.68 21.03
C GLY A 142 -18.92 -29.62 21.01
N ASN A 143 -18.80 -30.43 19.94
CA ASN A 143 -17.82 -31.50 19.85
C ASN A 143 -16.48 -31.00 19.27
N LEU A 144 -15.58 -30.53 20.15
CA LEU A 144 -14.25 -30.04 19.78
C LEU A 144 -13.40 -31.06 18.99
N PHE A 145 -13.66 -32.36 19.16
CA PHE A 145 -12.91 -33.39 18.45
C PHE A 145 -13.21 -33.38 16.95
N GLU A 146 -14.50 -33.37 16.58
CA GLU A 146 -14.92 -33.44 15.17
C GLU A 146 -14.56 -32.16 14.41
N VAL A 147 -14.70 -31.00 15.05
CA VAL A 147 -14.43 -29.71 14.41
C VAL A 147 -12.93 -29.42 14.34
N TYR A 148 -12.18 -29.54 15.45
CA TYR A 148 -10.78 -29.10 15.49
C TYR A 148 -9.78 -30.25 15.30
N LEU A 149 -9.85 -31.28 16.14
CA LEU A 149 -8.79 -32.28 16.23
C LEU A 149 -8.76 -33.23 15.03
N LYS A 150 -9.94 -33.65 14.55
CA LYS A 150 -10.04 -34.61 13.44
C LYS A 150 -9.47 -34.04 12.14
N PRO A 151 -9.85 -32.85 11.65
CA PRO A 151 -9.20 -32.26 10.47
C PRO A 151 -7.70 -32.03 10.66
N TYR A 152 -7.28 -31.65 11.87
CA TYR A 152 -5.88 -31.36 12.17
C TYR A 152 -4.96 -32.59 12.05
N PHE A 153 -5.43 -33.76 12.47
CA PHE A 153 -4.65 -35.01 12.43
C PHE A 153 -4.94 -35.90 11.21
N LEU A 154 -5.97 -35.58 10.40
CA LEU A 154 -6.38 -36.39 9.27
C LEU A 154 -5.24 -36.54 8.25
N GLU A 155 -4.74 -37.77 8.08
CA GLU A 155 -3.68 -38.15 7.13
C GLU A 155 -2.36 -37.36 7.22
N ALA A 156 -2.18 -36.57 8.28
CA ALA A 156 -1.05 -35.66 8.41
C ALA A 156 0.20 -36.29 9.05
N TYR A 157 0.06 -37.46 9.69
CA TYR A 157 1.16 -38.17 10.38
C TYR A 157 2.00 -37.26 11.31
N ARG A 158 1.32 -36.35 12.03
CA ARG A 158 1.98 -35.31 12.83
C ARG A 158 2.69 -35.92 14.04
N PRO A 159 3.98 -35.61 14.28
CA PRO A 159 4.63 -35.95 15.54
C PRO A 159 4.13 -35.03 16.65
N VAL A 160 3.84 -35.62 17.82
CA VAL A 160 3.44 -34.89 19.02
C VAL A 160 4.30 -35.30 20.20
N THR A 161 4.61 -34.34 21.08
CA THR A 161 5.38 -34.57 22.31
C THR A 161 4.52 -34.26 23.53
N LYS A 162 4.68 -35.06 24.59
CA LYS A 162 4.03 -34.81 25.88
C LYS A 162 4.41 -33.43 26.42
N GLY A 163 3.40 -32.63 26.70
CA GLY A 163 3.53 -31.28 27.27
C GLY A 163 3.66 -30.16 26.25
N ASP A 164 3.60 -30.46 24.95
CA ASP A 164 3.57 -29.44 23.89
C ASP A 164 2.18 -28.80 23.78
N LEU A 165 2.17 -27.55 23.37
CA LEU A 165 0.98 -26.79 22.96
C LEU A 165 0.94 -26.73 21.44
N PHE A 166 -0.24 -26.85 20.86
CA PHE A 166 -0.46 -26.61 19.44
C PHE A 166 -1.75 -25.83 19.21
N LEU A 167 -1.77 -25.07 18.12
CA LEU A 167 -2.85 -24.14 17.80
C LEU A 167 -3.62 -24.66 16.58
N VAL A 168 -4.93 -24.83 16.72
CA VAL A 168 -5.80 -25.23 15.62
C VAL A 168 -6.70 -24.06 15.26
N ARG A 169 -6.69 -23.67 13.98
CA ARG A 169 -7.52 -22.61 13.42
C ARG A 169 -8.63 -23.25 12.60
N GLN A 170 -9.83 -23.32 13.16
CA GLN A 170 -11.01 -23.81 12.46
C GLN A 170 -12.20 -22.95 12.86
N ALA A 171 -13.24 -22.92 12.03
CA ALA A 171 -14.54 -22.38 12.42
C ALA A 171 -14.49 -20.92 12.93
N MET A 172 -13.72 -20.05 12.28
CA MET A 172 -13.56 -18.63 12.63
C MET A 172 -12.92 -18.35 14.01
N HIS A 173 -12.48 -19.39 14.74
CA HIS A 173 -12.02 -19.26 16.13
C HIS A 173 -10.77 -20.13 16.41
N PRO A 174 -9.63 -19.55 16.80
CA PRO A 174 -8.42 -20.33 17.11
C PRO A 174 -8.50 -20.95 18.51
N VAL A 175 -8.20 -22.26 18.63
CA VAL A 175 -8.17 -22.98 19.92
C VAL A 175 -6.80 -23.58 20.19
N GLU A 176 -6.27 -23.35 21.40
CA GLU A 176 -5.02 -23.95 21.87
C GLU A 176 -5.28 -25.28 22.59
N PHE A 177 -4.57 -26.33 22.18
CA PHE A 177 -4.63 -27.64 22.82
C PHE A 177 -3.28 -28.00 23.44
N LYS A 178 -3.32 -28.62 24.62
CA LYS A 178 -2.15 -29.15 25.31
C LYS A 178 -2.14 -30.66 25.27
N VAL A 179 -1.03 -31.25 24.86
CA VAL A 179 -0.81 -32.69 24.92
C VAL A 179 -0.48 -33.08 26.36
N VAL A 180 -1.44 -33.65 27.07
CA VAL A 180 -1.27 -34.05 28.48
C VAL A 180 -0.47 -35.34 28.59
N GLU A 181 -0.79 -36.32 27.75
CA GLU A 181 -0.16 -37.64 27.76
C GLU A 181 -0.13 -38.27 26.36
N THR A 182 0.92 -39.07 26.13
CA THR A 182 1.13 -39.83 24.89
C THR A 182 1.49 -41.27 25.24
N ASP A 183 0.91 -42.24 24.51
CA ASP A 183 1.28 -43.65 24.55
C ASP A 183 1.70 -44.10 23.15
N PRO A 184 3.00 -44.37 22.91
CA PRO A 184 4.12 -44.35 23.86
C PRO A 184 4.64 -42.94 24.19
N SER A 185 5.20 -42.77 25.39
CA SER A 185 5.82 -41.53 25.90
C SER A 185 7.34 -41.55 25.68
N PRO A 186 8.01 -40.39 25.42
CA PRO A 186 7.50 -39.02 25.51
C PRO A 186 6.97 -38.40 24.22
N TYR A 187 7.18 -39.03 23.06
CA TYR A 187 6.71 -38.56 21.76
C TYR A 187 6.20 -39.72 20.90
N CYS A 188 5.26 -39.44 20.00
CA CYS A 188 4.72 -40.41 19.05
C CYS A 188 4.20 -39.73 17.78
N ILE A 189 4.08 -40.48 16.69
CA ILE A 189 3.42 -40.04 15.46
C ILE A 189 1.94 -40.39 15.53
N VAL A 190 1.07 -39.40 15.34
CA VAL A 190 -0.38 -39.62 15.28
C VAL A 190 -0.74 -40.17 13.90
N ALA A 191 -1.14 -41.43 13.85
CA ALA A 191 -1.61 -42.12 12.65
C ALA A 191 -3.15 -42.27 12.69
N PRO A 192 -3.80 -42.61 11.56
CA PRO A 192 -5.27 -42.76 11.52
C PRO A 192 -5.84 -43.79 12.50
N ASP A 193 -5.02 -44.72 13.01
CA ASP A 193 -5.37 -45.73 14.01
C ASP A 193 -5.12 -45.29 15.46
N THR A 194 -4.47 -44.14 15.68
CA THR A 194 -4.22 -43.58 17.01
C THR A 194 -5.54 -43.07 17.62
N VAL A 195 -5.85 -43.51 18.85
CA VAL A 195 -7.04 -43.05 19.57
C VAL A 195 -6.76 -41.70 20.25
N ILE A 196 -7.56 -40.70 19.92
CA ILE A 196 -7.44 -39.34 20.47
C ILE A 196 -8.50 -39.16 21.57
N HIS A 197 -8.07 -38.90 22.80
CA HIS A 197 -8.95 -38.60 23.92
C HIS A 197 -8.95 -37.09 24.17
N CYS A 198 -10.13 -36.47 24.12
CA CYS A 198 -10.35 -35.05 24.41
C CYS A 198 -11.28 -34.81 25.62
N GLU A 199 -11.58 -35.86 26.39
CA GLU A 199 -12.45 -35.78 27.56
C GLU A 199 -11.68 -35.24 28.78
N GLY A 200 -12.17 -34.17 29.39
CA GLY A 200 -11.63 -33.58 30.61
C GLY A 200 -12.03 -32.11 30.82
N GLU A 201 -11.75 -31.58 32.00
CA GLU A 201 -11.91 -30.14 32.25
C GLU A 201 -10.80 -29.34 31.52
N PRO A 202 -11.12 -28.16 30.99
CA PRO A 202 -10.15 -27.26 30.36
C PRO A 202 -8.99 -26.93 31.30
N ILE A 203 -7.78 -26.85 30.74
CA ILE A 203 -6.57 -26.58 31.52
C ILE A 203 -6.38 -25.07 31.68
N LYS A 204 -6.07 -24.63 32.90
CA LYS A 204 -5.63 -23.26 33.15
C LYS A 204 -4.19 -23.03 32.74
N ARG A 205 -3.91 -21.92 32.07
CA ARG A 205 -2.56 -21.55 31.62
C ARG A 205 -1.64 -21.23 32.83
N GLU A 206 -0.54 -21.98 32.99
CA GLU A 206 0.45 -21.80 34.07
C GLU A 206 1.74 -21.14 33.51
N ASP A 207 1.93 -19.83 33.69
CA ASP A 207 3.13 -19.06 33.28
C ASP A 207 3.56 -19.19 31.79
N GLU A 208 2.69 -19.72 30.91
CA GLU A 208 2.97 -19.88 29.48
C GLU A 208 2.52 -18.62 28.71
N GLU A 209 3.37 -18.10 27.81
CA GLU A 209 3.05 -16.90 27.00
C GLU A 209 1.86 -17.20 26.04
N LYS A 210 0.89 -16.29 25.94
CA LYS A 210 -0.31 -16.46 25.09
C LYS A 210 0.06 -16.55 23.61
N LEU A 211 -0.37 -17.59 22.89
CA LEU A 211 -0.08 -17.69 21.43
C LEU A 211 -0.70 -16.53 20.65
N ASP A 212 -1.74 -15.89 21.18
CA ASP A 212 -2.41 -14.72 20.60
C ASP A 212 -1.69 -13.38 20.78
N ASP A 213 -0.58 -13.33 21.52
CA ASP A 213 0.20 -12.08 21.61
C ASP A 213 0.68 -11.67 20.20
N VAL A 214 0.79 -10.37 19.90
CA VAL A 214 1.23 -9.96 18.56
C VAL A 214 2.69 -10.35 18.31
N GLY A 215 2.99 -11.01 17.18
CA GLY A 215 4.32 -11.39 16.70
C GLY A 215 4.67 -10.80 15.32
N TYR A 216 5.80 -11.23 14.73
CA TYR A 216 6.21 -10.79 13.39
C TYR A 216 5.37 -11.42 12.28
N ASP A 217 4.84 -12.60 12.54
CA ASP A 217 3.85 -13.32 11.73
C ASP A 217 2.52 -12.56 11.59
N ASP A 218 2.25 -11.62 12.50
CA ASP A 218 1.05 -10.76 12.47
C ASP A 218 1.26 -9.44 11.71
N ILE A 219 2.44 -9.22 11.10
CA ILE A 219 2.77 -7.99 10.37
C ILE A 219 2.97 -8.30 8.89
N GLY A 220 2.06 -7.81 8.05
CA GLY A 220 2.17 -7.89 6.58
C GLY A 220 2.65 -6.60 5.94
N GLY A 221 3.28 -6.71 4.77
CA GLY A 221 3.57 -5.58 3.87
C GLY A 221 4.68 -4.62 4.30
N CYS A 222 5.40 -4.93 5.37
CA CYS A 222 6.44 -4.05 5.94
C CYS A 222 7.84 -4.70 5.98
N ARG A 223 8.17 -5.65 5.09
CA ARG A 223 9.41 -6.45 5.16
C ARG A 223 10.69 -5.61 5.28
N ARG A 224 10.83 -4.57 4.45
CA ARG A 224 12.04 -3.71 4.46
C ARG A 224 12.17 -2.91 5.76
N GLN A 225 11.06 -2.35 6.22
CA GLN A 225 10.97 -1.59 7.47
C GLN A 225 11.26 -2.49 8.66
N MET A 226 10.71 -3.71 8.66
CA MET A 226 10.95 -4.71 9.70
C MET A 226 12.43 -5.11 9.78
N ALA A 227 13.10 -5.33 8.66
CA ALA A 227 14.54 -5.63 8.65
C ALA A 227 15.36 -4.51 9.32
N GLN A 228 15.05 -3.25 9.02
CA GLN A 228 15.70 -2.10 9.67
C GLN A 228 15.41 -2.05 11.17
N ILE A 229 14.16 -2.31 11.57
CA ILE A 229 13.76 -2.32 12.98
C ILE A 229 14.47 -3.45 13.75
N ARG A 230 14.56 -4.65 13.17
CA ARG A 230 15.31 -5.78 13.74
C ARG A 230 16.76 -5.39 13.98
N GLU A 231 17.44 -4.84 12.98
CA GLU A 231 18.84 -4.41 13.14
C GLU A 231 19.02 -3.36 14.25
N MET A 232 18.12 -2.37 14.31
CA MET A 232 18.27 -1.24 15.24
C MET A 232 17.83 -1.55 16.67
N ILE A 233 16.86 -2.44 16.86
CA ILE A 233 16.24 -2.69 18.18
C ILE A 233 16.62 -4.06 18.72
N GLU A 234 16.58 -5.10 17.89
CA GLU A 234 16.83 -6.48 18.33
C GLU A 234 18.29 -6.67 18.72
N LEU A 235 19.24 -6.25 17.88
CA LEU A 235 20.67 -6.42 18.15
C LEU A 235 21.09 -5.81 19.51
N PRO A 236 20.74 -4.55 19.85
CA PRO A 236 21.06 -3.98 21.15
C PRO A 236 20.42 -4.69 22.35
N LEU A 237 19.16 -5.12 22.22
CA LEU A 237 18.42 -5.74 23.32
C LEU A 237 18.88 -7.19 23.58
N ARG A 238 19.21 -7.94 22.51
CA ARG A 238 19.64 -9.34 22.62
C ARG A 238 21.11 -9.51 22.92
N HIS A 239 21.96 -8.64 22.38
CA HIS A 239 23.41 -8.69 22.58
C HIS A 239 24.01 -7.40 23.17
N PRO A 240 23.60 -6.96 24.38
CA PRO A 240 24.16 -5.74 25.01
C PRO A 240 25.69 -5.79 25.19
N THR A 241 26.24 -6.99 25.39
CA THR A 241 27.68 -7.20 25.57
C THR A 241 28.48 -6.85 24.32
N LEU A 242 27.94 -7.12 23.14
CA LEU A 242 28.58 -6.88 21.84
C LEU A 242 28.83 -5.39 21.62
N PHE A 243 27.81 -4.56 21.86
CA PHE A 243 27.92 -3.10 21.78
C PHE A 243 28.89 -2.53 22.82
N LYS A 244 28.90 -3.09 24.03
CA LYS A 244 29.85 -2.70 25.08
C LYS A 244 31.31 -2.98 24.69
N THR A 245 31.58 -4.11 24.02
CA THR A 245 32.93 -4.46 23.56
C THR A 245 33.37 -3.66 22.34
N LEU A 246 32.46 -3.41 21.40
CA LEU A 246 32.77 -2.64 20.18
C LEU A 246 32.91 -1.13 20.45
N GLY A 247 32.43 -0.65 21.60
CA GLY A 247 32.44 0.78 21.94
C GLY A 247 31.46 1.62 21.12
N VAL A 248 30.56 0.96 20.38
CA VAL A 248 29.51 1.61 19.58
C VAL A 248 28.30 1.84 20.47
N LYS A 249 27.77 3.06 20.46
CA LYS A 249 26.54 3.39 21.19
C LYS A 249 25.34 2.88 20.37
N PRO A 250 24.45 2.07 20.96
CA PRO A 250 23.22 1.69 20.28
C PRO A 250 22.31 2.92 20.08
N PRO A 251 21.42 2.90 19.07
CA PRO A 251 20.42 3.94 18.88
C PRO A 251 19.50 4.00 20.10
N ARG A 252 19.12 5.21 20.50
CA ARG A 252 18.28 5.42 21.70
C ARG A 252 16.81 5.58 21.34
N GLY A 253 16.53 6.17 20.19
CA GLY A 253 15.19 6.52 19.78
C GLY A 253 14.93 6.21 18.31
N VAL A 254 13.84 5.51 18.03
CA VAL A 254 13.34 5.25 16.69
C VAL A 254 12.01 5.97 16.51
N LEU A 255 11.87 6.79 15.47
CA LEU A 255 10.62 7.46 15.13
C LEU A 255 9.96 6.72 13.96
N LEU A 256 8.80 6.11 14.21
CA LEU A 256 7.93 5.54 13.19
C LEU A 256 6.96 6.62 12.72
N TYR A 257 6.92 6.87 11.41
CA TYR A 257 5.94 7.78 10.83
C TYR A 257 5.23 7.18 9.64
N GLY A 258 4.03 7.66 9.34
CA GLY A 258 3.20 7.16 8.24
C GLY A 258 1.72 7.41 8.49
N PRO A 259 0.83 7.12 7.53
CA PRO A 259 -0.61 7.37 7.69
C PRO A 259 -1.22 6.63 8.90
N PRO A 260 -2.33 7.12 9.45
CA PRO A 260 -3.06 6.39 10.49
C PRO A 260 -3.50 5.01 9.96
N GLY A 261 -3.49 4.00 10.81
CA GLY A 261 -3.87 2.63 10.42
C GLY A 261 -2.80 1.82 9.68
N SER A 262 -1.58 2.34 9.50
CA SER A 262 -0.46 1.59 8.89
C SER A 262 0.21 0.56 9.79
N GLY A 263 -0.26 0.39 11.05
CA GLY A 263 0.25 -0.65 11.95
C GLY A 263 1.45 -0.25 12.81
N LYS A 264 1.78 1.05 12.96
CA LYS A 264 2.90 1.54 13.78
C LYS A 264 2.93 0.96 15.20
N THR A 265 1.78 0.96 15.88
CA THR A 265 1.61 0.42 17.25
C THR A 265 1.74 -1.10 17.29
N LEU A 266 1.25 -1.78 16.24
CA LEU A 266 1.33 -3.24 16.11
C LEU A 266 2.78 -3.69 15.93
N ILE A 267 3.55 -2.99 15.08
CA ILE A 267 4.99 -3.22 14.87
C ILE A 267 5.77 -3.15 16.18
N ALA A 268 5.57 -2.08 16.96
CA ALA A 268 6.30 -1.90 18.21
C ALA A 268 5.99 -2.99 19.24
N ARG A 269 4.71 -3.39 19.32
CA ARG A 269 4.26 -4.48 20.21
C ARG A 269 4.88 -5.82 19.81
N ALA A 270 4.86 -6.14 18.51
CA ALA A 270 5.46 -7.37 17.99
C ALA A 270 6.97 -7.47 18.30
N VAL A 271 7.71 -6.36 18.11
CA VAL A 271 9.15 -6.32 18.41
C VAL A 271 9.40 -6.55 19.90
N ALA A 272 8.59 -5.99 20.79
CA ALA A 272 8.75 -6.21 22.22
C ALA A 272 8.46 -7.66 22.61
N ASN A 273 7.37 -8.23 22.08
CA ASN A 273 6.97 -9.60 22.35
C ASN A 273 8.02 -10.61 21.85
N GLU A 274 8.56 -10.42 20.64
CA GLU A 274 9.55 -11.33 20.06
C GLU A 274 10.92 -11.21 20.75
N THR A 275 11.34 -9.99 21.12
CA THR A 275 12.60 -9.77 21.84
C THR A 275 12.54 -10.17 23.32
N GLY A 276 11.33 -10.11 23.92
CA GLY A 276 11.09 -10.41 25.33
C GLY A 276 11.42 -9.24 26.24
N ALA A 277 11.51 -8.05 25.65
CA ALA A 277 11.69 -6.81 26.38
C ALA A 277 10.37 -6.38 27.01
N PHE A 278 10.44 -5.77 28.18
CA PHE A 278 9.28 -5.17 28.83
C PHE A 278 8.70 -4.04 27.96
N PHE A 279 7.42 -4.12 27.60
CA PHE A 279 6.75 -3.13 26.76
C PHE A 279 5.96 -2.13 27.60
N PHE A 280 6.31 -0.84 27.50
CA PHE A 280 5.59 0.24 28.20
C PHE A 280 4.95 1.19 27.19
N LEU A 281 3.62 1.21 27.14
CA LEU A 281 2.83 2.05 26.23
C LEU A 281 2.54 3.40 26.89
N ILE A 282 2.86 4.49 26.19
CA ILE A 282 2.51 5.86 26.54
C ILE A 282 1.61 6.39 25.43
N ASN A 283 0.34 6.66 25.73
CA ASN A 283 -0.54 7.30 24.77
C ASN A 283 -0.43 8.83 24.89
N GLY A 284 -0.21 9.50 23.76
CA GLY A 284 0.03 10.94 23.69
C GLY A 284 -1.00 11.79 24.46
N PRO A 285 -2.30 11.68 24.11
CA PRO A 285 -3.38 12.36 24.80
C PRO A 285 -3.55 11.99 26.29
N GLU A 286 -3.17 10.78 26.71
CA GLU A 286 -3.30 10.31 28.10
C GLU A 286 -2.35 11.06 29.04
N ILE A 287 -1.18 11.45 28.55
CA ILE A 287 -0.21 12.25 29.32
C ILE A 287 -0.66 13.72 29.45
N MET A 288 -1.51 14.21 28.56
CA MET A 288 -1.99 15.59 28.53
C MET A 288 -3.13 15.81 29.54
N SER A 289 -2.81 15.80 30.83
CA SER A 289 -3.78 16.09 31.90
C SER A 289 -3.99 17.60 32.10
N LYS A 290 -5.17 17.98 32.64
CA LYS A 290 -5.51 19.39 32.94
C LYS A 290 -4.71 19.95 34.13
N MET A 291 -4.07 19.10 34.95
CA MET A 291 -3.36 19.52 36.15
C MET A 291 -1.88 19.76 35.86
N ALA A 292 -1.43 21.01 36.02
CA ALA A 292 -0.05 21.40 35.75
C ALA A 292 0.95 20.59 36.60
N GLY A 293 1.94 19.97 35.94
CA GLY A 293 3.02 19.20 36.58
C GLY A 293 2.74 17.70 36.75
N GLU A 294 1.48 17.26 36.64
CA GLU A 294 1.12 15.84 36.70
C GLU A 294 1.65 15.09 35.47
N SER A 295 1.48 15.68 34.27
CA SER A 295 2.00 15.17 33.00
C SER A 295 3.51 14.90 33.05
N GLU A 296 4.29 15.82 33.63
CA GLU A 296 5.75 15.68 33.77
C GLU A 296 6.14 14.56 34.74
N SER A 297 5.39 14.43 35.84
CA SER A 297 5.58 13.38 36.84
C SER A 297 5.28 12.00 36.26
N ASN A 298 4.17 11.88 35.51
CA ASN A 298 3.78 10.64 34.84
C ASN A 298 4.83 10.22 33.80
N LEU A 299 5.31 11.17 32.98
CA LEU A 299 6.39 10.91 32.02
C LEU A 299 7.67 10.41 32.71
N ARG A 300 8.03 11.01 33.84
CA ARG A 300 9.22 10.61 34.61
C ARG A 300 9.07 9.21 35.21
N LYS A 301 7.90 8.90 35.78
CA LYS A 301 7.60 7.58 36.36
C LYS A 301 7.67 6.49 35.29
N ALA A 302 7.11 6.74 34.11
CA ALA A 302 7.15 5.81 32.99
C ALA A 302 8.58 5.41 32.59
N PHE A 303 9.49 6.39 32.46
CA PHE A 303 10.90 6.13 32.14
C PHE A 303 11.62 5.39 33.29
N GLU A 304 11.33 5.72 34.54
CA GLU A 304 11.94 5.05 35.70
C GLU A 304 11.47 3.59 35.84
N GLU A 305 10.19 3.32 35.56
CA GLU A 305 9.63 1.98 35.57
C GLU A 305 10.19 1.10 34.44
N ALA A 306 10.35 1.67 33.24
CA ALA A 306 11.02 0.98 32.14
C ALA A 306 12.50 0.68 32.44
N GLU A 307 13.23 1.59 33.09
CA GLU A 307 14.64 1.36 33.49
C GLU A 307 14.77 0.24 34.54
N LYS A 308 13.79 0.08 35.44
CA LYS A 308 13.76 -1.01 36.45
C LYS A 308 13.52 -2.38 35.82
N ASN A 309 12.74 -2.45 34.74
CA ASN A 309 12.35 -3.68 34.05
C ASN A 309 13.22 -3.96 32.80
N ALA A 310 14.40 -3.34 32.69
CA ALA A 310 15.29 -3.51 31.55
C ALA A 310 15.70 -4.98 31.33
N PRO A 311 15.79 -5.47 30.07
CA PRO A 311 15.61 -4.75 28.79
C PRO A 311 14.16 -4.33 28.53
N ALA A 312 13.94 -3.09 28.08
CA ALA A 312 12.60 -2.52 27.91
C ALA A 312 12.46 -1.65 26.66
N ILE A 313 11.23 -1.58 26.13
CA ILE A 313 10.82 -0.71 25.02
C ILE A 313 9.75 0.24 25.54
N ILE A 314 10.02 1.55 25.47
CA ILE A 314 9.03 2.59 25.73
C ILE A 314 8.43 2.99 24.39
N PHE A 315 7.15 2.72 24.17
CA PHE A 315 6.45 3.13 22.96
C PHE A 315 5.55 4.34 23.25
N ILE A 316 5.79 5.45 22.55
CA ILE A 316 5.01 6.68 22.66
C ILE A 316 4.18 6.81 21.39
N ASP A 317 2.86 6.60 21.51
CA ASP A 317 1.93 6.82 20.42
C ASP A 317 1.51 8.29 20.35
N GLU A 318 1.19 8.76 19.14
CA GLU A 318 0.83 10.17 18.87
C GLU A 318 1.78 11.18 19.51
N ILE A 319 3.10 10.99 19.33
CA ILE A 319 4.12 11.83 19.97
C ILE A 319 3.98 13.32 19.60
N ASP A 320 3.34 13.63 18.48
CA ASP A 320 3.02 14.99 18.06
C ASP A 320 2.02 15.72 18.97
N SER A 321 1.24 15.00 19.77
CA SER A 321 0.40 15.58 20.81
C SER A 321 1.20 16.03 22.05
N ILE A 322 2.24 15.28 22.40
CA ILE A 322 3.11 15.56 23.56
C ILE A 322 4.20 16.59 23.19
N ALA A 323 4.73 16.49 21.98
CA ALA A 323 5.87 17.29 21.53
C ALA A 323 5.66 18.00 20.18
N PRO A 324 4.62 18.85 20.06
CA PRO A 324 4.43 19.70 18.89
C PRO A 324 5.53 20.77 18.77
N LYS A 325 5.66 21.36 17.58
CA LYS A 325 6.56 22.50 17.32
C LYS A 325 6.27 23.68 18.24
N ARG A 326 7.31 24.16 18.93
CA ARG A 326 7.29 25.30 19.88
C ARG A 326 6.65 26.57 19.30
N ASP A 327 6.87 26.83 18.02
CA ASP A 327 6.40 28.04 17.32
C ASP A 327 4.87 28.04 17.13
N LYS A 328 4.24 26.86 17.06
CA LYS A 328 2.78 26.71 16.92
C LYS A 328 2.07 26.59 18.29
N THR A 329 2.78 26.26 19.35
CA THR A 329 2.21 26.12 20.70
C THR A 329 2.11 27.44 21.46
N ASN A 330 0.87 27.78 21.84
CA ASN A 330 0.55 28.92 22.71
C ASN A 330 0.57 28.56 24.22
N GLY A 331 0.61 27.27 24.58
CA GLY A 331 0.58 26.81 25.97
C GLY A 331 1.95 26.68 26.64
N GLU A 332 2.10 27.21 27.85
CA GLU A 332 3.33 27.04 28.66
C GLU A 332 3.49 25.60 29.17
N VAL A 333 2.38 24.88 29.39
CA VAL A 333 2.38 23.48 29.86
C VAL A 333 2.98 22.56 28.80
N GLU A 334 2.58 22.71 27.53
CA GLU A 334 3.11 21.93 26.40
C GLU A 334 4.62 22.12 26.26
N ARG A 335 5.11 23.37 26.33
CA ARG A 335 6.54 23.67 26.23
C ARG A 335 7.36 23.02 27.35
N ARG A 336 6.79 22.91 28.55
CA ARG A 336 7.42 22.23 29.69
C ARG A 336 7.45 20.72 29.50
N ILE A 337 6.36 20.11 29.04
CA ILE A 337 6.30 18.68 28.71
C ILE A 337 7.33 18.33 27.63
N VAL A 338 7.43 19.12 26.55
CA VAL A 338 8.47 18.93 25.52
C VAL A 338 9.86 18.98 26.16
N SER A 339 10.12 19.99 26.99
CA SER A 339 11.43 20.16 27.66
C SER A 339 11.77 19.00 28.60
N GLN A 340 10.76 18.46 29.30
CA GLN A 340 10.90 17.30 30.17
C GLN A 340 11.18 16.03 29.36
N MET A 341 10.50 15.81 28.23
CA MET A 341 10.79 14.71 27.31
C MET A 341 12.23 14.77 26.78
N LEU A 342 12.69 15.94 26.33
CA LEU A 342 14.08 16.13 25.89
C LEU A 342 15.08 15.74 26.99
N THR A 343 14.79 16.13 28.23
CA THR A 343 15.65 15.83 29.39
C THR A 343 15.67 14.34 29.70
N LEU A 344 14.54 13.64 29.60
CA LEU A 344 14.48 12.18 29.80
C LEU A 344 15.24 11.43 28.71
N MET A 345 15.07 11.80 27.43
CA MET A 345 15.80 11.18 26.31
C MET A 345 17.32 11.35 26.42
N ASP A 346 17.78 12.55 26.78
CA ASP A 346 19.21 12.81 27.01
C ASP A 346 19.73 12.07 28.25
N GLY A 347 18.88 12.00 29.29
CA GLY A 347 19.15 11.38 30.58
C GLY A 347 19.22 9.84 30.56
N LEU A 348 18.75 9.18 29.49
CA LEU A 348 18.88 7.73 29.33
C LEU A 348 20.35 7.31 29.40
N LYS A 349 20.69 6.51 30.41
CA LYS A 349 22.04 5.96 30.54
C LYS A 349 22.21 4.88 29.48
N ALA A 350 23.35 4.88 28.77
CA ALA A 350 23.66 3.84 27.78
C ALA A 350 23.72 2.40 28.36
N ARG A 351 23.70 2.27 29.70
CA ARG A 351 23.68 0.98 30.41
C ARG A 351 22.28 0.48 30.75
N ALA A 352 21.24 1.29 30.55
CA ALA A 352 19.88 0.96 30.93
C ALA A 352 19.21 -0.04 29.97
N ASN A 353 19.77 -0.30 28.78
CA ASN A 353 19.17 -1.19 27.77
C ASN A 353 17.68 -0.88 27.51
N VAL A 354 17.34 0.41 27.45
CA VAL A 354 16.00 0.91 27.13
C VAL A 354 16.05 1.57 25.77
N VAL A 355 15.10 1.22 24.90
CA VAL A 355 14.90 1.84 23.58
C VAL A 355 13.56 2.58 23.59
N VAL A 356 13.53 3.80 23.06
CA VAL A 356 12.31 4.59 22.92
C VAL A 356 11.83 4.55 21.48
N ILE A 357 10.58 4.18 21.25
CA ILE A 357 9.95 4.21 19.93
C ILE A 357 8.85 5.26 19.97
N GLY A 358 8.90 6.25 19.09
CA GLY A 358 7.84 7.25 18.94
C GLY A 358 7.05 6.99 17.66
N ALA A 359 5.73 7.09 17.69
CA ALA A 359 4.89 7.02 16.51
C ALA A 359 4.20 8.37 16.24
N THR A 360 4.20 8.82 14.98
CA THR A 360 3.46 10.02 14.56
C THR A 360 2.86 9.83 13.17
N ASN A 361 1.75 10.51 12.88
CA ASN A 361 1.21 10.58 11.53
C ASN A 361 1.86 11.72 10.72
N ARG A 362 2.45 12.71 11.39
CA ARG A 362 2.96 13.94 10.78
C ARG A 362 4.37 14.24 11.29
N PRO A 363 5.45 13.77 10.63
CA PRO A 363 6.82 14.01 11.10
C PRO A 363 7.24 15.49 11.07
N ASN A 364 6.44 16.34 10.43
CA ASN A 364 6.63 17.78 10.37
C ASN A 364 5.96 18.54 11.53
N SER A 365 5.06 17.92 12.31
CA SER A 365 4.41 18.57 13.46
C SER A 365 5.27 18.49 14.73
N ILE A 366 6.18 17.52 14.82
CA ILE A 366 7.05 17.32 16.00
C ILE A 366 8.15 18.37 16.13
N ASP A 367 8.58 18.62 17.36
CA ASP A 367 9.69 19.51 17.68
C ASP A 367 11.01 19.02 17.06
N ALA A 368 11.69 19.89 16.30
CA ALA A 368 12.92 19.54 15.60
C ALA A 368 14.08 19.15 16.53
N ALA A 369 14.03 19.49 17.81
CA ALA A 369 15.03 19.08 18.78
C ALA A 369 14.91 17.59 19.13
N LEU A 370 13.75 16.97 18.99
CA LEU A 370 13.56 15.53 19.22
C LEU A 370 14.23 14.68 18.14
N ARG A 371 14.31 15.19 16.90
CA ARG A 371 14.92 14.53 15.73
C ARG A 371 16.46 14.64 15.69
N ARG A 372 17.08 15.18 16.74
CA ARG A 372 18.54 15.36 16.80
C ARG A 372 19.22 14.08 17.25
N PHE A 373 20.45 13.90 16.78
CA PHE A 373 21.30 12.76 17.15
C PHE A 373 21.40 12.59 18.68
N GLY A 374 21.18 11.36 19.15
CA GLY A 374 21.13 11.01 20.58
C GLY A 374 19.72 10.97 21.20
N ARG A 375 18.69 11.33 20.43
CA ARG A 375 17.26 11.23 20.79
C ARG A 375 16.55 10.31 19.80
N PHE A 376 15.68 10.82 18.93
CA PHE A 376 15.21 10.10 17.76
C PHE A 376 16.21 10.29 16.62
N ASP A 377 17.25 9.46 16.63
CA ASP A 377 18.32 9.47 15.63
C ASP A 377 17.98 8.67 14.37
N ARG A 378 16.90 7.89 14.42
CA ARG A 378 16.42 7.06 13.31
C ARG A 378 14.95 7.33 13.04
N GLU A 379 14.61 7.46 11.77
CA GLU A 379 13.25 7.68 11.29
C GLU A 379 12.91 6.59 10.28
N ILE A 380 11.75 5.97 10.43
CA ILE A 380 11.29 4.87 9.59
C ILE A 380 9.90 5.21 9.06
N ASP A 381 9.78 5.15 7.74
CA ASP A 381 8.53 5.37 7.01
C ASP A 381 7.73 4.07 6.92
N ILE A 382 6.63 4.01 7.67
CA ILE A 382 5.60 2.97 7.60
C ILE A 382 4.48 3.48 6.69
N GLY A 383 4.79 3.52 5.39
CA GLY A 383 3.89 3.97 4.33
C GLY A 383 2.72 3.02 4.06
N VAL A 384 1.95 3.33 3.02
CA VAL A 384 0.87 2.46 2.53
C VAL A 384 1.49 1.19 1.91
N PRO A 385 0.95 0.00 2.18
CA PRO A 385 1.45 -1.25 1.60
C PRO A 385 1.26 -1.29 0.08
N ASP A 386 2.19 -1.98 -0.60
CA ASP A 386 2.09 -2.34 -2.00
C ASP A 386 1.09 -3.50 -2.20
N GLU A 387 0.86 -3.91 -3.46
CA GLU A 387 -0.06 -5.02 -3.78
C GLU A 387 0.31 -6.32 -3.06
N ASN A 388 1.60 -6.70 -3.11
CA ASN A 388 2.11 -7.87 -2.39
C ASN A 388 1.94 -7.72 -0.87
N GLY A 389 2.18 -6.54 -0.32
CA GLY A 389 1.96 -6.25 1.09
C GLY A 389 0.49 -6.31 1.49
N ARG A 390 -0.43 -5.86 0.64
CA ARG A 390 -1.87 -6.00 0.87
C ARG A 390 -2.31 -7.46 0.82
N LEU A 391 -1.76 -8.25 -0.10
CA LEU A 391 -1.99 -9.69 -0.14
C LEU A 391 -1.52 -10.38 1.16
N GLU A 392 -0.35 -10.01 1.68
CA GLU A 392 0.13 -10.52 2.98
C GLU A 392 -0.81 -10.12 4.13
N ILE A 393 -1.20 -8.86 4.19
CA ILE A 393 -2.12 -8.35 5.22
C ILE A 393 -3.48 -9.06 5.12
N PHE A 394 -3.99 -9.26 3.91
CA PHE A 394 -5.22 -9.99 3.65
C PHE A 394 -5.14 -11.42 4.19
N ARG A 395 -4.06 -12.14 3.87
CA ARG A 395 -3.81 -13.50 4.39
C ARG A 395 -3.74 -13.53 5.91
N ILE A 396 -3.14 -12.53 6.55
CA ILE A 396 -3.07 -12.44 8.01
C ILE A 396 -4.46 -12.26 8.63
N HIS A 397 -5.30 -11.37 8.07
CA HIS A 397 -6.63 -11.13 8.62
C HIS A 397 -7.63 -12.25 8.30
N THR A 398 -7.42 -12.98 7.21
CA THR A 398 -8.25 -14.13 6.81
C THR A 398 -7.74 -15.47 7.32
N ARG A 399 -6.57 -15.56 7.97
CA ARG A 399 -6.00 -16.84 8.46
C ARG A 399 -6.89 -17.59 9.45
N ASN A 400 -7.70 -16.86 10.23
CA ASN A 400 -8.64 -17.44 11.16
C ASN A 400 -10.00 -17.64 10.49
N MET A 401 -10.22 -17.06 9.32
CA MET A 401 -11.48 -17.13 8.59
C MET A 401 -11.52 -18.34 7.66
N LYS A 402 -12.66 -19.02 7.62
CA LYS A 402 -12.93 -20.04 6.60
C LYS A 402 -13.32 -19.32 5.31
N LEU A 403 -12.38 -19.26 4.36
CA LEU A 403 -12.62 -18.78 3.01
C LEU A 403 -13.18 -19.93 2.15
N ASP A 404 -14.08 -19.60 1.23
CA ASP A 404 -14.52 -20.50 0.18
C ASP A 404 -13.49 -20.54 -0.98
N ASP A 405 -13.51 -21.59 -1.79
CA ASP A 405 -12.54 -21.84 -2.87
C ASP A 405 -12.66 -20.81 -4.01
N ASP A 406 -13.75 -20.07 -4.07
CA ASP A 406 -14.02 -19.01 -5.06
C ASP A 406 -13.29 -17.70 -4.78
N VAL A 407 -12.78 -17.50 -3.56
CA VAL A 407 -12.12 -16.27 -3.15
C VAL A 407 -10.78 -16.13 -3.87
N ASP A 408 -10.57 -14.99 -4.53
CA ASP A 408 -9.30 -14.61 -5.16
C ASP A 408 -8.60 -13.51 -4.34
N PRO A 409 -7.64 -13.86 -3.47
CA PRO A 409 -6.88 -12.90 -2.67
C PRO A 409 -6.08 -11.90 -3.52
N GLU A 410 -5.63 -12.31 -4.71
CA GLU A 410 -4.81 -11.46 -5.59
C GLU A 410 -5.68 -10.40 -6.29
N ALA A 411 -6.91 -10.74 -6.65
CA ALA A 411 -7.88 -9.76 -7.15
C ALA A 411 -8.20 -8.70 -6.08
N ILE A 412 -8.46 -9.11 -4.84
CA ILE A 412 -8.75 -8.19 -3.73
C ILE A 412 -7.53 -7.29 -3.46
N ALA A 413 -6.31 -7.83 -3.51
CA ALA A 413 -5.10 -7.04 -3.32
C ALA A 413 -4.90 -5.98 -4.42
N ARG A 414 -5.27 -6.29 -5.68
CA ARG A 414 -5.28 -5.32 -6.78
C ARG A 414 -6.31 -4.22 -6.53
N GLU A 415 -7.56 -4.57 -6.26
CA GLU A 415 -8.66 -3.58 -6.15
C GLU A 415 -8.55 -2.66 -4.94
N THR A 416 -7.81 -3.05 -3.90
CA THR A 416 -7.63 -2.30 -2.63
C THR A 416 -6.51 -1.24 -2.69
N HIS A 417 -6.40 -0.50 -3.80
CA HIS A 417 -5.39 0.55 -3.93
C HIS A 417 -5.52 1.61 -2.83
N GLY A 418 -4.40 1.94 -2.18
CA GLY A 418 -4.36 2.97 -1.13
C GLY A 418 -4.81 2.49 0.25
N PHE A 419 -5.32 1.26 0.39
CA PHE A 419 -5.77 0.71 1.67
C PHE A 419 -4.57 0.52 2.60
N VAL A 420 -4.71 0.95 3.85
CA VAL A 420 -3.74 0.64 4.91
C VAL A 420 -4.12 -0.66 5.62
N GLY A 421 -3.25 -1.17 6.50
CA GLY A 421 -3.52 -2.41 7.26
C GLY A 421 -4.86 -2.39 8.00
N ALA A 422 -5.21 -1.26 8.63
CA ALA A 422 -6.51 -1.10 9.28
C ALA A 422 -7.70 -1.13 8.31
N ASP A 423 -7.54 -0.61 7.08
CA ASP A 423 -8.60 -0.66 6.06
C ASP A 423 -8.80 -2.10 5.56
N MET A 424 -7.71 -2.84 5.36
CA MET A 424 -7.78 -4.27 5.01
C MET A 424 -8.42 -5.11 6.12
N ALA A 425 -8.10 -4.82 7.38
CA ALA A 425 -8.74 -5.46 8.53
C ALA A 425 -10.25 -5.17 8.56
N ALA A 426 -10.64 -3.92 8.33
CA ALA A 426 -12.03 -3.51 8.26
C ALA A 426 -12.76 -4.18 7.07
N LEU A 427 -12.11 -4.29 5.91
CA LEU A 427 -12.66 -4.99 4.74
C LEU A 427 -12.96 -6.45 5.05
N CYS A 428 -12.00 -7.18 5.67
CA CYS A 428 -12.19 -8.59 6.04
C CYS A 428 -13.30 -8.74 7.10
N THR A 429 -13.36 -7.79 8.05
CA THR A 429 -14.41 -7.78 9.09
C THR A 429 -15.79 -7.55 8.47
N GLU A 430 -15.93 -6.59 7.54
CA GLU A 430 -17.21 -6.34 6.85
C GLU A 430 -17.65 -7.51 5.98
N ALA A 431 -16.71 -8.18 5.29
CA ALA A 431 -17.01 -9.39 4.53
C ALA A 431 -17.50 -10.52 5.45
N ALA A 432 -16.83 -10.75 6.58
CA ALA A 432 -17.27 -11.72 7.59
C ALA A 432 -18.65 -11.35 8.19
N MET A 433 -18.87 -10.08 8.49
CA MET A 433 -20.17 -9.58 8.99
C MET A 433 -21.29 -9.72 7.96
N GLN A 434 -20.98 -9.62 6.67
CA GLN A 434 -21.96 -9.89 5.61
C GLN A 434 -22.34 -11.37 5.59
N CYS A 435 -21.37 -12.29 5.67
CA CYS A 435 -21.63 -13.72 5.80
C CYS A 435 -22.49 -14.05 7.04
N ILE A 436 -22.17 -13.44 8.19
CA ILE A 436 -22.94 -13.61 9.43
C ILE A 436 -24.37 -13.08 9.28
N ARG A 437 -24.56 -11.92 8.64
CA ARG A 437 -25.91 -11.34 8.40
C ARG A 437 -26.79 -12.25 7.55
N GLU A 438 -26.24 -12.87 6.52
CA GLU A 438 -26.97 -13.80 5.66
C GLU A 438 -27.37 -15.10 6.37
N LYS A 439 -26.57 -15.51 7.36
CA LYS A 439 -26.79 -16.74 8.14
C LYS A 439 -27.36 -16.47 9.55
N MET A 440 -27.79 -15.24 9.82
CA MET A 440 -28.25 -14.82 11.14
C MET A 440 -29.52 -15.57 11.57
N ASP A 441 -30.37 -15.95 10.63
CA ASP A 441 -31.58 -16.74 10.92
C ASP A 441 -31.28 -18.17 11.42
N LEU A 442 -30.04 -18.65 11.25
CA LEU A 442 -29.57 -19.96 11.73
C LEU A 442 -28.89 -19.89 13.11
N ILE A 443 -28.58 -18.68 13.60
CA ILE A 443 -27.87 -18.46 14.85
C ILE A 443 -28.90 -18.02 15.90
N ASP A 444 -29.02 -18.76 17.00
CA ASP A 444 -29.83 -18.32 18.13
C ASP A 444 -29.07 -17.23 18.91
N ILE A 445 -29.50 -15.99 18.77
CA ILE A 445 -28.87 -14.81 19.39
C ILE A 445 -29.14 -14.79 20.91
N GLU A 446 -30.08 -15.60 21.42
CA GLU A 446 -30.41 -15.64 22.86
C GLU A 446 -29.42 -16.48 23.68
N GLU A 447 -28.61 -17.33 23.06
CA GLU A 447 -27.56 -18.10 23.75
C GLU A 447 -26.20 -17.37 23.72
N ASP A 448 -25.53 -17.32 24.89
CA ASP A 448 -24.18 -16.75 25.04
C ASP A 448 -23.06 -17.65 24.44
N THR A 449 -23.42 -18.77 23.79
CA THR A 449 -22.48 -19.74 23.21
C THR A 449 -22.94 -20.20 21.84
N ILE A 450 -22.00 -20.32 20.90
CA ILE A 450 -22.29 -20.81 19.54
C ILE A 450 -21.70 -22.21 19.38
N ASP A 451 -22.47 -23.11 18.78
CA ASP A 451 -22.01 -24.46 18.46
C ASP A 451 -20.91 -24.41 17.38
N ALA A 452 -19.81 -25.10 17.64
CA ALA A 452 -18.66 -25.19 16.74
C ALA A 452 -19.06 -25.75 15.35
N GLU A 453 -20.08 -26.60 15.25
CA GLU A 453 -20.56 -27.15 13.97
C GLU A 453 -21.22 -26.08 13.09
N VAL A 454 -21.98 -25.16 13.69
CA VAL A 454 -22.61 -24.02 12.98
C VAL A 454 -21.53 -23.07 12.48
N LEU A 455 -20.52 -22.80 13.30
CA LEU A 455 -19.36 -21.99 12.92
C LEU A 455 -18.58 -22.60 11.75
N ASP A 456 -18.40 -23.93 11.72
CA ASP A 456 -17.71 -24.60 10.60
C ASP A 456 -18.52 -24.58 9.29
N ALA A 457 -19.86 -24.51 9.35
CA ALA A 457 -20.70 -24.36 8.16
C ALA A 457 -20.66 -22.94 7.54
N MET A 458 -20.06 -21.96 8.22
CA MET A 458 -19.88 -20.60 7.70
C MET A 458 -18.60 -20.49 6.89
N ALA A 459 -18.73 -20.05 5.63
CA ALA A 459 -17.63 -19.77 4.74
C ALA A 459 -17.85 -18.39 4.12
N VAL A 460 -16.79 -17.61 3.99
CA VAL A 460 -16.80 -16.27 3.38
C VAL A 460 -16.45 -16.43 1.90
N CYS A 461 -17.32 -15.95 1.02
CA CYS A 461 -17.20 -16.09 -0.43
C CYS A 461 -16.73 -14.79 -1.08
N GLN A 462 -16.40 -14.82 -2.37
CA GLN A 462 -15.92 -13.64 -3.10
C GLN A 462 -16.95 -12.49 -3.11
N ASP A 463 -18.24 -12.81 -3.22
CA ASP A 463 -19.34 -11.83 -3.23
C ASP A 463 -19.40 -11.00 -1.94
N HIS A 464 -19.04 -11.59 -0.79
CA HIS A 464 -18.96 -10.87 0.49
C HIS A 464 -17.86 -9.80 0.47
N PHE A 465 -16.73 -10.11 -0.17
CA PHE A 465 -15.64 -9.14 -0.37
C PHE A 465 -16.01 -8.05 -1.37
N THR A 466 -16.69 -8.39 -2.46
CA THR A 466 -17.20 -7.40 -3.43
C THR A 466 -18.19 -6.44 -2.78
N TYR A 467 -19.09 -6.95 -1.92
CA TYR A 467 -19.98 -6.12 -1.12
C TYR A 467 -19.21 -5.21 -0.15
N ALA A 468 -18.22 -5.76 0.57
CA ALA A 468 -17.40 -5.01 1.52
C ALA A 468 -16.60 -3.89 0.82
N LEU A 469 -16.04 -4.15 -0.36
CA LEU A 469 -15.34 -3.17 -1.18
C LEU A 469 -16.25 -1.98 -1.55
N GLY A 470 -17.52 -2.25 -1.86
CA GLY A 470 -18.50 -1.22 -2.17
C GLY A 470 -18.85 -0.30 -0.98
N GLN A 471 -18.64 -0.75 0.26
CA GLN A 471 -18.89 0.03 1.48
C GLN A 471 -17.62 0.67 2.07
N SER A 472 -16.46 0.06 1.83
CA SER A 472 -15.20 0.49 2.43
C SER A 472 -14.60 1.71 1.71
N ASN A 473 -14.37 2.79 2.46
CA ASN A 473 -13.60 3.95 1.97
C ASN A 473 -12.22 3.98 2.63
N PRO A 474 -11.12 4.04 1.87
CA PRO A 474 -9.76 4.00 2.40
C PRO A 474 -9.49 5.18 3.33
N SER A 475 -8.91 4.90 4.50
CA SER A 475 -8.65 5.89 5.55
C SER A 475 -7.54 6.87 5.16
N SER A 476 -6.61 6.44 4.30
CA SER A 476 -5.51 7.26 3.78
C SER A 476 -5.98 8.40 2.85
N LEU A 477 -7.14 8.27 2.21
CA LEU A 477 -7.64 9.21 1.19
C LEU A 477 -8.68 10.21 1.73
N ARG A 478 -9.03 10.17 3.03
CA ARG A 478 -10.11 11.00 3.61
C ARG A 478 -9.78 12.48 3.81
N GLU A 479 -8.51 12.89 3.82
CA GLU A 479 -8.14 14.31 4.11
C GLU A 479 -8.02 15.21 2.86
N THR A 480 -8.02 14.65 1.66
CA THR A 480 -8.14 15.32 0.34
C THR A 480 -8.46 14.20 -0.63
N VAL A 481 -9.61 14.26 -1.29
CA VAL A 481 -10.18 13.16 -2.09
C VAL A 481 -9.16 12.67 -3.13
N VAL A 482 -8.46 11.59 -2.81
CA VAL A 482 -7.64 10.84 -3.75
C VAL A 482 -8.58 9.79 -4.33
N GLU A 483 -8.85 9.87 -5.62
CA GLU A 483 -9.71 8.93 -6.31
C GLU A 483 -8.86 8.12 -7.29
N VAL A 484 -9.16 6.85 -7.48
CA VAL A 484 -8.79 6.18 -8.74
C VAL A 484 -9.91 6.53 -9.72
N PRO A 485 -9.64 7.33 -10.77
CA PRO A 485 -10.68 7.76 -11.68
C PRO A 485 -11.19 6.56 -12.49
N ASN A 486 -12.50 6.45 -12.64
CA ASN A 486 -13.15 5.41 -13.44
C ASN A 486 -13.24 5.75 -14.95
N THR A 487 -12.72 6.91 -15.36
CA THR A 487 -12.80 7.39 -16.75
C THR A 487 -11.74 6.68 -17.58
N THR A 488 -12.13 6.08 -18.69
CA THR A 488 -11.23 5.40 -19.64
C THR A 488 -10.99 6.25 -20.88
N TRP A 489 -10.03 5.87 -21.74
CA TRP A 489 -9.86 6.56 -23.03
C TRP A 489 -11.07 6.46 -23.95
N ASP A 490 -11.91 5.45 -23.76
CA ASP A 490 -13.13 5.24 -24.54
C ASP A 490 -14.23 6.23 -24.16
N ASP A 491 -14.17 6.81 -22.97
CA ASP A 491 -15.09 7.86 -22.52
C ASP A 491 -14.75 9.23 -23.14
N ILE A 492 -13.54 9.38 -23.70
CA ILE A 492 -13.08 10.62 -24.34
C ILE A 492 -13.16 10.46 -25.86
N GLY A 493 -14.07 11.19 -26.52
CA GLY A 493 -14.15 11.18 -27.98
C GLY A 493 -13.04 12.02 -28.64
N GLY A 494 -12.40 11.47 -29.67
CA GLY A 494 -11.38 12.18 -30.47
C GLY A 494 -10.00 12.32 -29.82
N LEU A 495 -9.27 13.38 -30.22
CA LEU A 495 -7.96 13.79 -29.67
C LEU A 495 -6.86 12.71 -29.72
N ALA A 496 -6.84 11.87 -30.75
CA ALA A 496 -5.92 10.73 -30.86
C ALA A 496 -4.44 11.11 -30.68
N ASP A 497 -4.01 12.21 -31.30
CA ASP A 497 -2.63 12.71 -31.20
C ASP A 497 -2.25 13.05 -29.76
N VAL A 498 -3.14 13.73 -29.04
CA VAL A 498 -2.92 14.12 -27.64
C VAL A 498 -2.93 12.91 -26.71
N LYS A 499 -3.79 11.91 -26.98
CA LYS A 499 -3.79 10.64 -26.24
C LYS A 499 -2.46 9.91 -26.41
N SER A 500 -1.93 9.86 -27.64
CA SER A 500 -0.63 9.26 -27.91
C SER A 500 0.48 10.00 -27.17
N GLU A 501 0.53 11.33 -27.27
CA GLU A 501 1.52 12.17 -26.59
C GLU A 501 1.49 11.94 -25.06
N LEU A 502 0.31 11.84 -24.44
CA LEU A 502 0.18 11.59 -23.01
C LEU A 502 0.65 10.19 -22.59
N ARG A 503 0.41 9.16 -23.41
CA ARG A 503 0.97 7.83 -23.19
C ARG A 503 2.50 7.89 -23.18
N GLU A 504 3.10 8.59 -24.13
CA GLU A 504 4.56 8.73 -24.19
C GLU A 504 5.14 9.45 -22.97
N LEU A 505 4.43 10.46 -22.47
CA LEU A 505 4.90 11.30 -21.35
C LEU A 505 4.73 10.64 -19.97
N VAL A 506 3.68 9.83 -19.78
CA VAL A 506 3.36 9.24 -18.46
C VAL A 506 3.68 7.75 -18.39
N GLN A 507 3.31 6.98 -19.43
CA GLN A 507 3.44 5.52 -19.42
C GLN A 507 4.89 5.08 -19.65
N TYR A 508 5.57 5.65 -20.65
CA TYR A 508 6.94 5.20 -20.98
C TYR A 508 7.97 5.39 -19.87
N PRO A 509 7.97 6.50 -19.10
CA PRO A 509 8.88 6.63 -17.96
C PRO A 509 8.65 5.59 -16.86
N VAL A 510 7.42 5.11 -16.72
CA VAL A 510 7.03 4.14 -15.68
C VAL A 510 7.31 2.71 -16.12
N GLU A 511 6.97 2.36 -17.37
CA GLU A 511 7.15 1.02 -17.91
C GLU A 511 8.58 0.73 -18.40
N HIS A 512 9.31 1.77 -18.82
CA HIS A 512 10.64 1.65 -19.42
C HIS A 512 11.70 2.58 -18.82
N PRO A 513 11.89 2.62 -17.49
CA PRO A 513 12.89 3.48 -16.85
C PRO A 513 14.32 3.23 -17.37
N GLU A 514 14.65 1.98 -17.74
CA GLU A 514 15.96 1.59 -18.26
C GLU A 514 16.32 2.31 -19.57
N LYS A 515 15.32 2.63 -20.40
CA LYS A 515 15.53 3.36 -21.66
C LYS A 515 15.89 4.81 -21.37
N PHE A 516 15.20 5.47 -20.44
CA PHE A 516 15.48 6.85 -20.05
C PHE A 516 16.88 6.98 -19.42
N GLU A 517 17.28 6.01 -18.58
CA GLU A 517 18.64 5.96 -18.04
C GLU A 517 19.70 5.74 -19.13
N LYS A 518 19.45 4.82 -20.07
CA LYS A 518 20.36 4.54 -21.19
C LYS A 518 20.62 5.78 -22.06
N PHE A 519 19.59 6.58 -22.31
CA PHE A 519 19.70 7.81 -23.10
C PHE A 519 20.03 9.04 -22.26
N GLY A 520 20.17 8.90 -20.93
CA GLY A 520 20.49 10.00 -20.01
C GLY A 520 19.45 11.11 -19.99
N MET A 521 18.22 10.81 -20.41
CA MET A 521 17.14 11.79 -20.51
C MET A 521 16.28 11.74 -19.24
N PRO A 522 16.19 12.82 -18.44
CA PRO A 522 15.27 12.84 -17.33
C PRO A 522 13.82 12.86 -17.85
N PRO A 523 12.89 12.11 -17.23
CA PRO A 523 11.49 12.17 -17.61
C PRO A 523 10.91 13.56 -17.31
N SER A 524 9.96 14.00 -18.14
CA SER A 524 9.22 15.24 -17.93
C SER A 524 8.43 15.16 -16.62
N ARG A 525 8.46 16.25 -15.84
CA ARG A 525 7.84 16.29 -14.50
C ARG A 525 6.38 16.66 -14.53
N GLY A 526 5.95 17.38 -15.57
CA GLY A 526 4.56 17.74 -15.69
C GLY A 526 4.16 18.34 -17.02
N VAL A 527 2.85 18.38 -17.22
CA VAL A 527 2.20 18.84 -18.45
C VAL A 527 1.26 19.99 -18.11
N LEU A 528 1.23 21.01 -18.95
CA LEU A 528 0.24 22.08 -18.90
C LEU A 528 -0.76 21.91 -20.06
N PHE A 529 -1.98 21.52 -19.72
CA PHE A 529 -3.14 21.56 -20.61
C PHE A 529 -3.67 22.97 -20.75
N TYR A 530 -3.75 23.44 -22.00
CA TYR A 530 -4.40 24.71 -22.32
C TYR A 530 -5.36 24.57 -23.50
N GLY A 531 -6.44 25.35 -23.46
CA GLY A 531 -7.44 25.35 -24.52
C GLY A 531 -8.77 25.90 -24.03
N PRO A 532 -9.78 25.99 -24.92
CA PRO A 532 -11.11 26.46 -24.56
C PRO A 532 -11.75 25.65 -23.42
N PRO A 533 -12.62 26.28 -22.61
CA PRO A 533 -13.38 25.57 -21.58
C PRO A 533 -14.29 24.51 -22.21
N GLY A 534 -14.56 23.43 -21.47
CA GLY A 534 -15.49 22.39 -21.93
C GLY A 534 -14.95 21.42 -23.00
N CYS A 535 -13.64 21.42 -23.29
CA CYS A 535 -13.03 20.50 -24.27
C CYS A 535 -12.39 19.25 -23.64
N GLY A 536 -12.73 18.91 -22.39
CA GLY A 536 -12.32 17.65 -21.78
C GLY A 536 -10.95 17.62 -21.09
N LYS A 537 -10.35 18.77 -20.74
CA LYS A 537 -9.04 18.83 -20.05
C LYS A 537 -9.01 18.01 -18.75
N THR A 538 -10.04 18.17 -17.92
CA THR A 538 -10.21 17.42 -16.66
C THR A 538 -10.46 15.94 -16.91
N LEU A 539 -11.25 15.59 -17.94
CA LEU A 539 -11.51 14.19 -18.31
C LEU A 539 -10.25 13.50 -18.82
N MET A 540 -9.41 14.20 -19.60
CA MET A 540 -8.13 13.68 -20.07
C MET A 540 -7.19 13.38 -18.90
N ALA A 541 -7.05 14.29 -17.94
CA ALA A 541 -6.24 14.04 -16.76
C ALA A 541 -6.72 12.82 -15.96
N LYS A 542 -8.03 12.63 -15.83
CA LYS A 542 -8.64 11.44 -15.20
C LYS A 542 -8.36 10.16 -15.98
N ALA A 543 -8.51 10.16 -17.31
CA ALA A 543 -8.25 8.97 -18.11
C ALA A 543 -6.77 8.54 -18.10
N VAL A 544 -5.83 9.49 -18.10
CA VAL A 544 -4.40 9.21 -17.98
C VAL A 544 -4.08 8.52 -16.65
N ALA A 545 -4.66 9.02 -15.56
CA ALA A 545 -4.47 8.43 -14.24
C ALA A 545 -5.05 7.01 -14.14
N ASN A 546 -6.22 6.77 -14.75
CA ASN A 546 -6.83 5.43 -14.80
C ASN A 546 -6.00 4.45 -15.63
N GLU A 547 -5.53 4.86 -16.82
CA GLU A 547 -4.68 4.00 -17.68
C GLU A 547 -3.41 3.58 -16.94
N CYS A 548 -2.82 4.48 -16.16
CA CYS A 548 -1.61 4.20 -15.37
C CYS A 548 -1.91 3.50 -14.03
N GLN A 549 -3.18 3.20 -13.72
CA GLN A 549 -3.63 2.70 -12.41
C GLN A 549 -3.03 3.53 -11.25
N ALA A 550 -2.95 4.84 -11.46
CA ALA A 550 -2.33 5.79 -10.55
C ALA A 550 -3.40 6.54 -9.75
N ASN A 551 -3.06 6.89 -8.53
CA ASN A 551 -3.91 7.72 -7.68
C ASN A 551 -4.11 9.11 -8.30
N PHE A 552 -5.32 9.64 -8.31
CA PHE A 552 -5.62 10.96 -8.88
C PHE A 552 -5.99 11.94 -7.76
N ILE A 553 -5.21 13.02 -7.66
CA ILE A 553 -5.48 14.12 -6.73
C ILE A 553 -5.85 15.34 -7.56
N SER A 554 -7.12 15.74 -7.50
CA SER A 554 -7.59 16.97 -8.13
C SER A 554 -7.60 18.10 -7.12
N VAL A 555 -6.88 19.18 -7.43
CA VAL A 555 -6.87 20.42 -6.67
C VAL A 555 -7.47 21.51 -7.53
N LYS A 556 -8.57 22.12 -7.08
CA LYS A 556 -9.16 23.25 -7.81
C LYS A 556 -8.54 24.56 -7.37
N GLY A 557 -8.30 25.48 -8.30
CA GLY A 557 -7.72 26.79 -8.01
C GLY A 557 -8.34 27.54 -6.81
N PRO A 558 -9.69 27.61 -6.66
CA PRO A 558 -10.33 28.21 -5.50
C PRO A 558 -10.02 27.53 -4.16
N GLU A 559 -9.79 26.21 -4.13
CA GLU A 559 -9.49 25.47 -2.89
C GLU A 559 -8.17 25.93 -2.27
N LEU A 560 -7.21 26.35 -3.11
CA LEU A 560 -5.94 26.93 -2.65
C LEU A 560 -6.10 28.36 -2.08
N LEU A 561 -7.20 29.05 -2.42
CA LEU A 561 -7.50 30.42 -1.98
C LEU A 561 -8.43 30.48 -0.75
N THR A 562 -9.40 29.57 -0.62
CA THR A 562 -10.45 29.65 0.40
C THR A 562 -10.04 29.18 1.79
N MET A 563 -8.89 28.52 1.95
CA MET A 563 -8.46 27.92 3.23
C MET A 563 -7.84 28.92 4.24
N TRP A 564 -8.37 30.15 4.30
CA TRP A 564 -8.06 31.22 5.26
C TRP A 564 -6.68 31.91 5.12
N PHE A 565 -6.72 33.23 5.31
CA PHE A 565 -5.58 34.15 5.21
C PHE A 565 -4.40 33.70 6.11
N GLY A 566 -3.33 33.17 5.48
CA GLY A 566 -2.02 33.00 6.12
C GLY A 566 -1.40 31.59 6.07
N GLU A 567 -2.17 30.53 5.80
CA GLU A 567 -1.69 29.13 5.82
C GLU A 567 -1.60 28.45 4.45
N SER A 568 -1.96 29.14 3.36
CA SER A 568 -2.03 28.56 2.01
C SER A 568 -0.71 27.92 1.52
N GLU A 569 0.46 28.39 1.98
CA GLU A 569 1.76 27.78 1.65
C GLU A 569 1.97 26.40 2.30
N ALA A 570 1.58 26.25 3.57
CA ALA A 570 1.71 24.98 4.28
C ALA A 570 0.82 23.91 3.61
N ASN A 571 -0.37 24.32 3.17
CA ASN A 571 -1.31 23.42 2.49
C ASN A 571 -0.76 22.92 1.14
N VAL A 572 -0.09 23.77 0.35
CA VAL A 572 0.58 23.32 -0.88
C VAL A 572 1.62 22.25 -0.56
N ARG A 573 2.44 22.45 0.49
CA ARG A 573 3.41 21.45 0.93
C ARG A 573 2.73 20.13 1.35
N ASP A 574 1.64 20.22 2.10
CA ASP A 574 0.88 19.06 2.55
C ASP A 574 0.26 18.30 1.37
N ILE A 575 -0.26 19.00 0.35
CA ILE A 575 -0.77 18.39 -0.89
C ILE A 575 0.34 17.60 -1.62
N PHE A 576 1.53 18.18 -1.78
CA PHE A 576 2.65 17.49 -2.42
C PHE A 576 3.22 16.37 -1.54
N GLU A 577 3.18 16.48 -0.22
CA GLU A 577 3.54 15.40 0.70
C GLU A 577 2.55 14.23 0.58
N LYS A 578 1.25 14.52 0.51
CA LYS A 578 0.20 13.52 0.25
C LYS A 578 0.36 12.86 -1.11
N ALA A 579 0.58 13.61 -2.18
CA ALA A 579 0.85 13.06 -3.50
C ALA A 579 2.09 12.15 -3.50
N ARG A 580 3.13 12.52 -2.74
CA ARG A 580 4.34 11.70 -2.55
C ARG A 580 4.13 10.45 -1.70
N ALA A 581 3.13 10.44 -0.82
CA ALA A 581 2.74 9.29 -0.01
C ALA A 581 1.81 8.35 -0.79
N ALA A 582 1.00 8.91 -1.68
CA ALA A 582 0.10 8.18 -2.58
C ALA A 582 0.75 7.79 -3.92
N ALA A 583 2.08 7.85 -4.05
CA ALA A 583 2.75 7.48 -5.30
C ALA A 583 2.58 5.97 -5.60
N PRO A 584 2.31 5.55 -6.86
CA PRO A 584 2.21 6.36 -8.08
C PRO A 584 0.95 7.24 -8.12
N CYS A 585 1.13 8.54 -8.40
CA CYS A 585 0.07 9.54 -8.31
C CYS A 585 0.16 10.59 -9.42
N VAL A 586 -0.99 10.95 -9.98
CA VAL A 586 -1.19 12.12 -10.83
C VAL A 586 -1.77 13.26 -10.00
N LEU A 587 -1.03 14.36 -9.87
CA LEU A 587 -1.46 15.58 -9.19
C LEU A 587 -1.99 16.58 -10.22
N PHE A 588 -3.31 16.74 -10.27
CA PHE A 588 -4.01 17.60 -11.22
C PHE A 588 -4.42 18.93 -10.59
N PHE A 589 -3.92 20.03 -11.14
CA PHE A 589 -4.33 21.39 -10.80
C PHE A 589 -5.30 21.92 -11.85
N ASP A 590 -6.58 22.01 -11.50
CA ASP A 590 -7.60 22.61 -12.37
C ASP A 590 -7.71 24.13 -12.12
N GLU A 591 -8.06 24.88 -13.16
CA GLU A 591 -8.18 26.34 -13.12
C GLU A 591 -6.93 27.03 -12.57
N LEU A 592 -5.75 26.61 -13.01
CA LEU A 592 -4.47 27.14 -12.53
C LEU A 592 -4.35 28.66 -12.76
N ASP A 593 -5.09 29.21 -13.72
CA ASP A 593 -5.21 30.65 -13.96
C ASP A 593 -5.86 31.44 -12.82
N SER A 594 -6.62 30.81 -11.91
CA SER A 594 -7.22 31.49 -10.76
C SER A 594 -6.20 31.84 -9.67
N ILE A 595 -5.09 31.09 -9.62
CA ILE A 595 -4.03 31.25 -8.61
C ILE A 595 -2.71 31.78 -9.20
N ALA A 596 -2.42 31.48 -10.47
CA ALA A 596 -1.13 31.74 -11.09
C ALA A 596 -1.16 32.87 -12.13
N SER A 597 -2.03 33.87 -11.91
CA SER A 597 -2.07 35.06 -12.77
C SER A 597 -0.76 35.84 -12.71
N ALA A 598 -0.24 36.28 -13.86
CA ALA A 598 1.03 36.97 -14.00
C ALA A 598 1.08 38.21 -13.11
N ARG A 599 2.21 38.36 -12.41
CA ARG A 599 2.48 39.43 -11.46
C ARG A 599 2.18 40.80 -12.09
N GLY A 600 1.19 41.53 -11.55
CA GLY A 600 1.03 42.96 -11.84
C GLY A 600 -0.14 43.41 -12.73
N GLY A 601 -1.23 42.64 -12.86
CA GLY A 601 -2.45 43.11 -13.56
C GLY A 601 -3.20 44.27 -12.87
N SER A 602 -2.96 44.51 -11.58
CA SER A 602 -3.55 45.61 -10.82
C SER A 602 -2.43 46.41 -10.16
N SER A 603 -2.18 47.61 -10.68
CA SER A 603 -1.26 48.59 -10.10
C SER A 603 -1.70 48.91 -8.65
N GLY A 604 -1.10 48.29 -7.63
CA GLY A 604 -1.30 48.76 -6.26
C GLY A 604 -0.95 47.88 -5.08
N ASP A 605 -0.86 46.55 -5.18
CA ASP A 605 -0.69 45.72 -3.97
C ASP A 605 0.57 44.85 -4.01
N GLY A 606 1.45 45.06 -3.03
CA GLY A 606 2.69 44.30 -2.88
C GLY A 606 2.44 42.89 -2.37
N GLY A 607 3.00 41.88 -3.04
CA GLY A 607 3.19 40.53 -2.51
C GLY A 607 1.91 39.88 -1.97
N GLY A 608 0.92 39.67 -2.85
CA GLY A 608 -0.34 39.02 -2.49
C GLY A 608 -0.13 37.58 -1.97
N ALA A 609 -1.13 37.04 -1.28
CA ALA A 609 -1.14 35.63 -0.87
C ALA A 609 -0.97 34.67 -2.06
N ALA A 610 -1.44 35.07 -3.25
CA ALA A 610 -1.26 34.33 -4.50
C ALA A 610 0.23 34.18 -4.89
N ASP A 611 1.04 35.23 -4.79
CA ASP A 611 2.47 35.18 -5.14
C ASP A 611 3.24 34.19 -4.25
N ARG A 612 2.86 34.13 -2.98
CA ARG A 612 3.40 33.21 -1.97
C ARG A 612 3.08 31.76 -2.29
N VAL A 613 1.82 31.49 -2.64
CA VAL A 613 1.36 30.15 -3.09
C VAL A 613 2.08 29.71 -4.36
N ILE A 614 2.26 30.59 -5.35
CA ILE A 614 3.01 30.28 -6.58
C ILE A 614 4.46 29.91 -6.26
N ASN A 615 5.16 30.71 -5.45
CA ASN A 615 6.55 30.40 -5.10
C ASN A 615 6.68 29.06 -4.36
N GLN A 616 5.72 28.72 -3.49
CA GLN A 616 5.69 27.43 -2.82
C GLN A 616 5.40 26.29 -3.82
N LEU A 617 4.45 26.46 -4.75
CA LEU A 617 4.17 25.50 -5.81
C LEU A 617 5.41 25.23 -6.67
N LEU A 618 6.15 26.28 -7.05
CA LEU A 618 7.43 26.14 -7.77
C LEU A 618 8.47 25.35 -6.96
N THR A 619 8.58 25.66 -5.66
CA THR A 619 9.52 24.97 -4.76
C THR A 619 9.18 23.49 -4.61
N GLU A 620 7.89 23.16 -4.50
CA GLU A 620 7.44 21.76 -4.40
C GLU A 620 7.60 21.00 -5.72
N ILE A 621 7.28 21.61 -6.88
CA ILE A 621 7.49 20.99 -8.21
C ILE A 621 8.98 20.70 -8.44
N ASP A 622 9.86 21.67 -8.17
CA ASP A 622 11.32 21.49 -8.25
C ASP A 622 11.82 20.45 -7.21
N GLY A 623 11.13 20.39 -6.06
CA GLY A 623 11.40 19.50 -4.94
C GLY A 623 10.84 18.08 -5.08
N VAL A 624 10.02 17.80 -6.09
CA VAL A 624 9.58 16.43 -6.40
C VAL A 624 10.83 15.64 -6.82
N GLY A 625 11.42 14.91 -5.89
CA GLY A 625 12.64 14.13 -6.13
C GLY A 625 12.49 13.22 -7.35
N ALA A 626 13.55 13.03 -8.14
CA ALA A 626 13.54 12.22 -9.37
C ALA A 626 13.18 10.73 -9.17
N LYS A 627 13.08 10.28 -7.91
CA LYS A 627 12.83 8.88 -7.54
C LYS A 627 11.38 8.59 -7.12
N LYS A 628 10.51 9.59 -7.00
CA LYS A 628 9.10 9.37 -6.63
C LYS A 628 8.22 9.58 -7.87
N ASN A 629 7.37 8.59 -8.18
CA ASN A 629 6.45 8.58 -9.33
C ASN A 629 5.25 9.51 -9.09
N VAL A 630 5.50 10.82 -9.00
CA VAL A 630 4.45 11.85 -8.93
C VAL A 630 4.51 12.66 -10.22
N PHE A 631 3.42 12.63 -10.99
CA PHE A 631 3.29 13.36 -12.24
C PHE A 631 2.34 14.55 -12.06
N VAL A 632 2.77 15.76 -12.44
CA VAL A 632 1.98 16.97 -12.22
C VAL A 632 1.29 17.41 -13.52
N ILE A 633 -0.03 17.58 -13.50
CA ILE A 633 -0.79 18.09 -14.64
C ILE A 633 -1.45 19.39 -14.23
N GLY A 634 -1.17 20.49 -14.93
CA GLY A 634 -1.90 21.75 -14.79
C GLY A 634 -2.91 21.91 -15.92
N ALA A 635 -4.11 22.40 -15.64
CA ALA A 635 -5.07 22.81 -16.66
C ALA A 635 -5.39 24.30 -16.51
N THR A 636 -5.43 25.00 -17.65
CA THR A 636 -5.84 26.40 -17.70
C THR A 636 -6.71 26.69 -18.92
N ASN A 637 -7.68 27.59 -18.72
CA ASN A 637 -8.44 28.18 -19.82
C ASN A 637 -7.78 29.45 -20.35
N ARG A 638 -6.80 30.01 -19.64
CA ARG A 638 -6.20 31.31 -19.95
C ARG A 638 -4.68 31.26 -19.85
N PRO A 639 -4.00 30.67 -20.83
CA PRO A 639 -2.54 30.56 -20.79
C PRO A 639 -1.84 31.92 -20.91
N ASP A 640 -2.53 32.97 -21.40
CA ASP A 640 -2.04 34.35 -21.51
C ASP A 640 -1.66 34.98 -20.17
N ILE A 641 -2.31 34.54 -19.08
CA ILE A 641 -2.09 35.10 -17.74
C ILE A 641 -1.24 34.19 -16.86
N ILE A 642 -0.74 33.04 -17.31
CA ILE A 642 0.05 32.15 -16.45
C ILE A 642 1.45 32.72 -16.21
N ASP A 643 1.97 32.63 -14.97
CA ASP A 643 3.36 32.98 -14.67
C ASP A 643 4.33 32.13 -15.52
N PRO A 644 5.16 32.74 -16.40
CA PRO A 644 6.12 32.02 -17.23
C PRO A 644 7.13 31.18 -16.44
N ALA A 645 7.30 31.41 -15.14
CA ALA A 645 8.13 30.59 -14.27
C ALA A 645 7.62 29.13 -14.18
N LEU A 646 6.31 28.88 -14.29
CA LEU A 646 5.74 27.53 -14.26
C LEU A 646 6.05 26.72 -15.52
N MET A 647 6.20 27.40 -16.66
CA MET A 647 6.44 26.78 -17.98
C MET A 647 7.93 26.51 -18.27
N ARG A 648 8.82 26.69 -17.29
CA ARG A 648 10.27 26.48 -17.48
C ARG A 648 10.61 24.98 -17.50
N PRO A 649 11.68 24.58 -18.21
CA PRO A 649 12.19 23.21 -18.21
C PRO A 649 12.35 22.65 -16.79
N GLY A 650 11.88 21.42 -16.56
CA GLY A 650 11.90 20.77 -15.24
C GLY A 650 10.66 21.00 -14.36
N ARG A 651 9.67 21.77 -14.84
CA ARG A 651 8.38 22.02 -14.17
C ARG A 651 7.22 21.52 -15.03
N LEU A 652 6.39 22.43 -15.56
CA LEU A 652 5.36 22.14 -16.55
C LEU A 652 5.90 22.45 -17.95
N ASP A 653 6.88 21.66 -18.38
CA ASP A 653 7.68 21.94 -19.58
C ASP A 653 7.01 21.47 -20.88
N GLN A 654 6.07 20.54 -20.78
CA GLN A 654 5.24 20.11 -21.90
C GLN A 654 3.92 20.87 -21.93
N LEU A 655 3.71 21.67 -22.98
CA LEU A 655 2.48 22.41 -23.20
C LEU A 655 1.64 21.68 -24.24
N VAL A 656 0.52 21.13 -23.81
CA VAL A 656 -0.38 20.35 -24.67
C VAL A 656 -1.63 21.18 -24.94
N TYR A 657 -1.85 21.47 -26.23
CA TYR A 657 -3.03 22.19 -26.68
C TYR A 657 -4.20 21.24 -26.86
N ILE A 658 -5.33 21.56 -26.23
CA ILE A 658 -6.58 20.80 -26.39
C ILE A 658 -7.52 21.64 -27.28
N PRO A 659 -7.62 21.32 -28.58
CA PRO A 659 -8.44 22.07 -29.52
C PRO A 659 -9.94 21.81 -29.33
N MET A 660 -10.74 22.61 -30.04
CA MET A 660 -12.15 22.28 -30.27
C MET A 660 -12.28 20.97 -31.06
N PRO A 661 -13.35 20.18 -30.83
CA PRO A 661 -13.55 18.93 -31.54
C PRO A 661 -13.87 19.14 -33.03
N ASP A 662 -13.20 18.38 -33.89
CA ASP A 662 -13.51 18.26 -35.31
C ASP A 662 -14.75 17.37 -35.55
N LEU A 663 -15.18 17.21 -36.81
CA LEU A 663 -16.39 16.46 -37.13
C LEU A 663 -16.35 15.01 -36.60
N GLU A 664 -15.21 14.34 -36.75
CA GLU A 664 -15.01 12.97 -36.27
C GLU A 664 -15.00 12.92 -34.73
N SER A 665 -14.32 13.85 -34.06
CA SER A 665 -14.32 13.95 -32.60
C SER A 665 -15.72 14.26 -32.07
N ARG A 666 -16.51 15.14 -32.71
CA ARG A 666 -17.89 15.44 -32.29
C ARG A 666 -18.77 14.20 -32.37
N LEU A 667 -18.68 13.43 -33.45
CA LEU A 667 -19.40 12.15 -33.58
C LEU A 667 -18.98 11.17 -32.48
N SER A 668 -17.67 11.05 -32.23
CA SER A 668 -17.13 10.20 -31.16
C SER A 668 -17.59 10.63 -29.76
N ILE A 669 -17.64 11.95 -29.49
CA ILE A 669 -18.15 12.51 -28.24
C ILE A 669 -19.63 12.17 -28.06
N LEU A 670 -20.47 12.35 -29.08
CA LEU A 670 -21.89 12.01 -29.02
C LEU A 670 -22.10 10.52 -28.72
N ASN A 671 -21.35 9.64 -29.39
CA ASN A 671 -21.37 8.19 -29.12
C ASN A 671 -20.93 7.85 -27.70
N SER A 672 -19.89 8.52 -27.18
CA SER A 672 -19.42 8.33 -25.80
C SER A 672 -20.49 8.76 -24.80
N CYS A 673 -21.04 9.96 -24.94
CA CYS A 673 -22.06 10.50 -24.03
C CYS A 673 -23.34 9.65 -24.00
N LEU A 674 -23.74 9.09 -25.15
CA LEU A 674 -24.98 8.32 -25.29
C LEU A 674 -24.78 6.81 -25.07
N ARG A 675 -23.56 6.33 -24.82
CA ARG A 675 -23.27 4.89 -24.64
C ARG A 675 -24.14 4.21 -23.58
N LYS A 676 -24.46 4.92 -22.50
CA LYS A 676 -25.28 4.43 -21.38
C LYS A 676 -26.76 4.81 -21.49
N SER A 677 -27.15 5.49 -22.57
CA SER A 677 -28.51 5.98 -22.78
C SER A 677 -29.22 5.15 -23.86
N PRO A 678 -30.49 4.78 -23.67
CA PRO A 678 -31.26 4.10 -24.71
C PRO A 678 -31.63 5.08 -25.82
N ILE A 679 -31.05 4.90 -27.01
CA ILE A 679 -31.29 5.76 -28.18
C ILE A 679 -32.11 5.01 -29.23
N ASN A 680 -33.05 5.70 -29.86
CA ASN A 680 -33.80 5.12 -30.95
C ASN A 680 -32.92 4.99 -32.21
N LYS A 681 -33.11 3.93 -32.97
CA LYS A 681 -32.34 3.65 -34.21
C LYS A 681 -32.52 4.72 -35.29
N ASP A 682 -33.61 5.49 -35.23
CA ASP A 682 -33.89 6.57 -36.18
C ASP A 682 -33.11 7.86 -35.88
N VAL A 683 -32.35 7.91 -34.77
CA VAL A 683 -31.50 9.06 -34.42
C VAL A 683 -30.19 9.04 -35.20
N ASP A 684 -30.03 9.99 -36.13
CA ASP A 684 -28.78 10.19 -36.86
C ASP A 684 -27.80 11.12 -36.10
N LEU A 685 -26.85 10.52 -35.40
CA LEU A 685 -25.78 11.24 -34.68
C LEU A 685 -24.81 11.96 -35.63
N HIS A 686 -24.63 11.47 -36.85
CA HIS A 686 -23.77 12.12 -37.83
C HIS A 686 -24.37 13.45 -38.28
N TYR A 687 -25.68 13.47 -38.52
CA TYR A 687 -26.40 14.71 -38.84
C TYR A 687 -26.25 15.76 -37.73
N ILE A 688 -26.37 15.36 -36.47
CA ILE A 688 -26.17 16.27 -35.32
C ILE A 688 -24.72 16.79 -35.29
N ALA A 689 -23.73 15.92 -35.52
CA ALA A 689 -22.31 16.32 -35.54
C ALA A 689 -21.98 17.35 -36.63
N VAL A 690 -22.63 17.27 -37.80
CA VAL A 690 -22.47 18.25 -38.89
C VAL A 690 -23.04 19.61 -38.51
N HIS A 691 -24.20 19.64 -37.84
CA HIS A 691 -24.90 20.88 -37.49
C HIS A 691 -24.42 21.55 -36.18
N THR A 692 -23.61 20.84 -35.40
CA THR A 692 -23.00 21.32 -34.14
C THR A 692 -21.57 21.83 -34.35
N ASP A 693 -21.29 22.47 -35.49
CA ASP A 693 -19.98 23.06 -35.73
C ASP A 693 -19.65 24.14 -34.67
N LYS A 694 -18.40 24.11 -34.21
CA LYS A 694 -17.85 24.94 -33.11
C LYS A 694 -18.49 24.72 -31.74
N TYR A 695 -19.14 23.59 -31.50
CA TYR A 695 -19.57 23.19 -30.15
C TYR A 695 -18.42 22.53 -29.39
N THR A 696 -18.31 22.80 -28.09
CA THR A 696 -17.37 22.13 -27.20
C THR A 696 -17.90 20.74 -26.82
N GLY A 697 -17.06 19.88 -26.22
CA GLY A 697 -17.53 18.61 -25.66
C GLY A 697 -18.62 18.80 -24.60
N ALA A 698 -18.50 19.83 -23.77
CA ALA A 698 -19.51 20.21 -22.79
C ALA A 698 -20.83 20.64 -23.44
N ASP A 699 -20.78 21.42 -24.54
CA ASP A 699 -22.00 21.83 -25.26
C ASP A 699 -22.71 20.62 -25.89
N LEU A 700 -21.95 19.66 -26.45
CA LEU A 700 -22.50 18.41 -26.98
C LEU A 700 -23.11 17.54 -25.87
N THR A 701 -22.49 17.54 -24.70
CA THR A 701 -23.00 16.83 -23.51
C THR A 701 -24.30 17.48 -23.04
N GLU A 702 -24.39 18.82 -23.06
CA GLU A 702 -25.62 19.54 -22.73
C GLU A 702 -26.77 19.16 -23.68
N ILE A 703 -26.50 19.06 -24.98
CA ILE A 703 -27.50 18.61 -25.97
C ILE A 703 -28.01 17.20 -25.62
N CYS A 704 -27.12 16.26 -25.34
CA CYS A 704 -27.49 14.88 -24.98
C CYS A 704 -28.32 14.84 -23.68
N GLN A 705 -27.87 15.55 -22.64
CA GLN A 705 -28.58 15.63 -21.36
C GLN A 705 -29.95 16.30 -21.51
N ARG A 706 -30.06 17.31 -22.37
CA ARG A 706 -31.33 18.01 -22.62
C ARG A 706 -32.32 17.12 -23.38
N ALA A 707 -31.85 16.37 -24.38
CA ALA A 707 -32.67 15.38 -25.07
C ALA A 707 -33.17 14.29 -24.11
N ALA A 708 -32.29 13.76 -23.25
CA ALA A 708 -32.67 12.80 -22.21
C ALA A 708 -33.68 13.38 -21.20
N LYS A 709 -33.51 14.64 -20.77
CA LYS A 709 -34.47 15.32 -19.88
C LYS A 709 -35.86 15.49 -20.51
N LEU A 710 -35.93 15.75 -21.82
CA LEU A 710 -37.20 15.83 -22.54
C LEU A 710 -37.88 14.45 -22.60
N ALA A 711 -37.11 13.40 -22.93
CA ALA A 711 -37.63 12.03 -22.94
C ALA A 711 -38.14 11.57 -21.57
N ILE A 712 -37.38 11.84 -20.49
CA ILE A 712 -37.80 11.54 -19.11
C ILE A 712 -39.09 12.30 -18.78
N ARG A 713 -39.18 13.58 -19.15
CA ARG A 713 -40.37 14.38 -18.89
C ARG A 713 -41.60 13.81 -19.60
N GLU A 714 -41.48 13.43 -20.88
CA GLU A 714 -42.56 12.80 -21.63
C GLU A 714 -42.99 11.47 -20.99
N ASN A 715 -42.03 10.65 -20.53
CA ASN A 715 -42.34 9.36 -19.90
C ASN A 715 -43.12 9.55 -18.59
N ILE A 716 -42.64 10.42 -17.69
CA ILE A 716 -43.32 10.72 -16.42
C ILE A 716 -44.73 11.31 -16.67
N GLU A 717 -44.89 12.21 -17.65
CA GLU A 717 -46.19 12.78 -18.00
C GLU A 717 -47.19 11.71 -18.47
N ARG A 718 -46.73 10.71 -19.24
CA ARG A 718 -47.56 9.58 -19.71
C ARG A 718 -47.90 8.60 -18.60
N ASP A 719 -46.96 8.31 -17.70
CA ASP A 719 -47.22 7.47 -16.51
C ASP A 719 -48.27 8.10 -15.61
N MET A 720 -48.18 9.42 -15.38
CA MET A 720 -49.19 10.17 -14.63
C MET A 720 -50.57 10.12 -15.30
N GLU A 721 -50.64 10.26 -16.63
CA GLU A 721 -51.90 10.17 -17.37
C GLU A 721 -52.50 8.76 -17.32
N ARG A 722 -51.68 7.71 -17.45
CA ARG A 722 -52.11 6.31 -17.32
C ARG A 722 -52.61 5.99 -15.91
N ALA A 723 -51.90 6.46 -14.88
CA ALA A 723 -52.33 6.32 -13.49
C ALA A 723 -53.69 6.99 -13.25
N ARG A 724 -53.91 8.17 -13.84
CA ARG A 724 -55.19 8.88 -13.77
C ARG A 724 -56.31 8.12 -14.50
N LEU A 725 -56.07 7.63 -15.71
CA LEU A 725 -57.04 6.84 -16.47
C LEU A 725 -57.38 5.50 -15.78
N ARG A 726 -56.40 4.84 -15.16
CA ARG A 726 -56.60 3.63 -14.34
C ARG A 726 -57.44 3.92 -13.09
N ALA A 727 -57.19 5.05 -12.43
CA ALA A 727 -57.98 5.51 -11.28
C ALA A 727 -59.44 5.84 -11.68
N GLU A 728 -59.66 6.38 -12.87
CA GLU A 728 -61.00 6.66 -13.42
C GLU A 728 -61.74 5.38 -13.89
N ALA A 729 -61.01 4.30 -14.24
CA ALA A 729 -61.55 3.02 -14.68
C ALA A 729 -61.93 2.04 -13.55
N GLY A 730 -61.50 2.30 -12.30
CA GLY A 730 -61.94 1.55 -11.11
C GLY A 730 -61.30 0.16 -10.92
N GLU A 731 -60.12 -0.08 -11.50
CA GLU A 731 -59.35 -1.32 -11.30
C GLU A 731 -58.54 -1.27 -9.98
N PRO A 732 -58.49 -2.36 -9.18
CA PRO A 732 -57.68 -2.40 -7.97
C PRO A 732 -56.19 -2.38 -8.30
N MET A 733 -55.42 -1.72 -7.44
CA MET A 733 -53.97 -1.60 -7.53
C MET A 733 -53.35 -2.96 -7.17
N GLU A 734 -53.11 -3.83 -8.15
CA GLU A 734 -52.24 -4.99 -7.95
C GLU A 734 -50.79 -4.47 -7.90
N GLU A 735 -50.16 -4.67 -6.76
CA GLU A 735 -48.73 -4.47 -6.57
C GLU A 735 -48.00 -5.61 -7.34
N GLU A 736 -47.11 -5.23 -8.27
CA GLU A 736 -45.90 -5.97 -8.71
C GLU A 736 -45.72 -6.61 -10.11
N GLU A 737 -46.65 -6.66 -11.09
CA GLU A 737 -46.36 -7.46 -12.32
C GLU A 737 -46.36 -6.82 -13.73
N ASP A 738 -46.37 -5.50 -13.90
CA ASP A 738 -46.19 -4.88 -15.24
C ASP A 738 -44.97 -3.93 -15.31
N LEU A 739 -43.77 -4.46 -15.06
CA LEU A 739 -42.49 -3.83 -15.45
C LEU A 739 -42.15 -4.02 -16.94
N ALA A 740 -43.02 -4.67 -17.71
CA ALA A 740 -42.68 -5.21 -19.04
C ALA A 740 -42.93 -4.27 -20.23
N ASP A 741 -43.63 -3.14 -20.05
CA ASP A 741 -43.96 -2.24 -21.16
C ASP A 741 -43.77 -0.77 -20.74
N ASP A 742 -42.51 -0.35 -20.68
CA ASP A 742 -42.12 1.07 -20.68
C ASP A 742 -42.46 1.64 -22.07
N PRO A 743 -43.45 2.53 -22.20
CA PRO A 743 -43.92 2.99 -23.50
C PRO A 743 -42.98 4.02 -24.16
N VAL A 744 -41.97 4.52 -23.44
CA VAL A 744 -40.92 5.39 -24.00
C VAL A 744 -39.54 4.98 -23.48
N PRO A 745 -39.04 3.79 -23.89
CA PRO A 745 -37.75 3.32 -23.41
C PRO A 745 -36.58 4.07 -24.07
N GLU A 746 -36.81 4.78 -25.18
CA GLU A 746 -35.75 5.30 -26.04
C GLU A 746 -35.88 6.81 -26.33
N ILE A 747 -34.73 7.50 -26.41
CA ILE A 747 -34.65 8.90 -26.81
C ILE A 747 -34.92 9.02 -28.31
N MET A 748 -36.06 9.62 -28.65
CA MET A 748 -36.52 9.88 -30.03
C MET A 748 -35.81 11.07 -30.73
N PRO A 749 -35.83 11.14 -32.08
CA PRO A 749 -35.24 12.23 -32.85
C PRO A 749 -35.76 13.64 -32.51
N HIS A 750 -37.06 13.79 -32.22
CA HIS A 750 -37.65 15.11 -31.91
C HIS A 750 -37.08 15.74 -30.64
N HIS A 751 -36.68 14.92 -29.66
CA HIS A 751 -36.01 15.39 -28.45
C HIS A 751 -34.66 16.05 -28.77
N PHE A 752 -33.89 15.48 -29.72
CA PHE A 752 -32.63 16.05 -30.16
C PHE A 752 -32.84 17.33 -30.97
N GLU A 753 -33.86 17.39 -31.82
CA GLU A 753 -34.20 18.62 -32.56
C GLU A 753 -34.53 19.79 -31.62
N GLU A 754 -35.33 19.53 -30.58
CA GLU A 754 -35.68 20.54 -29.57
C GLU A 754 -34.46 20.89 -28.70
N ALA A 755 -33.64 19.92 -28.33
CA ALA A 755 -32.41 20.14 -27.58
C ALA A 755 -31.42 21.02 -28.35
N VAL A 756 -31.21 20.76 -29.64
CA VAL A 756 -30.34 21.56 -30.52
C VAL A 756 -30.89 22.98 -30.67
N ARG A 757 -32.21 23.14 -30.85
CA ARG A 757 -32.85 24.47 -30.93
C ARG A 757 -32.66 25.29 -29.65
N GLY A 758 -32.64 24.65 -28.49
CA GLY A 758 -32.42 25.28 -27.19
C GLY A 758 -30.95 25.47 -26.81
N SER A 759 -30.00 24.92 -27.58
CA SER A 759 -28.57 24.93 -27.25
C SER A 759 -27.90 26.27 -27.55
N ARG A 760 -26.84 26.60 -26.81
CA ARG A 760 -25.99 27.77 -27.03
C ARG A 760 -24.55 27.34 -27.21
N ARG A 761 -23.80 28.11 -28.00
CA ARG A 761 -22.36 27.92 -28.15
C ARG A 761 -21.64 28.62 -27.01
N SER A 762 -20.80 27.89 -26.28
CA SER A 762 -20.06 28.45 -25.13
C SER A 762 -18.84 29.28 -25.52
N VAL A 763 -18.23 29.00 -26.68
CA VAL A 763 -16.98 29.64 -27.12
C VAL A 763 -17.24 30.51 -28.35
N ASN A 764 -16.82 31.78 -28.28
CA ASN A 764 -16.93 32.73 -29.38
C ASN A 764 -15.71 32.67 -30.31
N ASP A 765 -15.90 33.01 -31.59
CA ASP A 765 -14.83 33.00 -32.61
C ASP A 765 -13.63 33.89 -32.24
N ALA A 766 -13.87 35.01 -31.54
CA ALA A 766 -12.81 35.89 -31.06
C ALA A 766 -11.93 35.24 -29.97
N GLN A 767 -12.48 34.35 -29.15
CA GLN A 767 -11.71 33.59 -28.16
C GLN A 767 -10.89 32.50 -28.84
N LEU A 768 -11.46 31.83 -29.84
CA LEU A 768 -10.77 30.80 -30.62
C LEU A 768 -9.52 31.33 -31.32
N ALA A 769 -9.62 32.52 -31.94
CA ALA A 769 -8.49 33.19 -32.58
C ALA A 769 -7.35 33.48 -31.59
N LYS A 770 -7.68 33.80 -30.32
CA LYS A 770 -6.65 34.01 -29.27
C LYS A 770 -5.88 32.73 -28.98
N TYR A 771 -6.55 31.60 -28.79
CA TYR A 771 -5.88 30.32 -28.55
C TYR A 771 -4.99 29.89 -29.72
N GLN A 772 -5.45 30.06 -30.95
CA GLN A 772 -4.67 29.76 -32.14
C GLN A 772 -3.43 30.65 -32.28
N SER A 773 -3.60 31.96 -32.05
CA SER A 773 -2.47 32.91 -32.07
C SER A 773 -1.43 32.57 -30.99
N PHE A 774 -1.87 32.17 -29.80
CA PHE A 774 -0.99 31.76 -28.71
C PHE A 774 -0.23 30.47 -29.03
N GLY A 775 -0.90 29.46 -29.58
CA GLY A 775 -0.25 28.23 -30.03
C GLY A 775 0.79 28.48 -31.14
N GLN A 776 0.50 29.39 -32.07
CA GLN A 776 1.45 29.80 -33.11
C GLN A 776 2.67 30.51 -32.51
N ILE A 777 2.50 31.41 -31.54
CA ILE A 777 3.60 32.11 -30.86
C ILE A 777 4.51 31.10 -30.13
N LEU A 778 3.92 30.13 -29.42
CA LEU A 778 4.66 29.06 -28.75
C LEU A 778 5.44 28.16 -29.71
N ASN A 779 4.83 27.78 -30.84
CA ASN A 779 5.50 26.97 -31.86
C ASN A 779 6.59 27.76 -32.61
N THR A 780 6.38 29.05 -32.83
CA THR A 780 7.36 29.95 -33.47
C THR A 780 8.56 30.18 -32.55
N ALA A 781 8.36 30.30 -31.24
CA ALA A 781 9.44 30.37 -30.25
C ALA A 781 10.29 29.08 -30.19
N ARG A 782 9.74 27.92 -30.60
CA ARG A 782 10.49 26.67 -30.79
C ARG A 782 11.12 26.55 -32.21
N GLY A 783 10.66 27.36 -33.17
CA GLY A 783 10.87 27.16 -34.62
C GLY A 783 12.16 27.75 -35.21
N GLU A 784 12.89 28.63 -34.52
CA GLU A 784 14.13 29.23 -35.07
C GLU A 784 15.28 28.23 -35.35
N MET A 785 15.14 26.96 -34.93
CA MET A 785 16.12 25.90 -35.16
C MET A 785 15.64 24.75 -36.08
N GLN A 786 14.47 24.82 -36.71
CA GLN A 786 13.97 23.71 -37.56
C GLN A 786 14.87 23.38 -38.76
N ASN A 787 15.75 24.30 -39.18
CA ASN A 787 16.75 24.08 -40.24
C ASN A 787 18.16 23.79 -39.71
N PHE A 788 18.33 23.51 -38.40
CA PHE A 788 19.62 23.13 -37.84
C PHE A 788 19.97 21.70 -38.24
N ARG A 789 20.85 21.54 -39.23
CA ARG A 789 21.50 20.26 -39.55
C ARG A 789 22.93 20.28 -39.04
N LEU A 790 23.31 19.24 -38.30
CA LEU A 790 24.71 18.98 -37.96
C LEU A 790 25.49 18.71 -39.26
N PRO A 791 26.72 19.22 -39.41
CA PRO A 791 27.55 18.89 -40.55
C PRO A 791 27.90 17.40 -40.54
N ASP A 792 27.75 16.74 -41.69
CA ASP A 792 28.09 15.33 -41.87
C ASP A 792 29.61 15.13 -41.63
N PRO A 793 30.04 14.07 -40.92
CA PRO A 793 31.44 13.85 -40.60
C PRO A 793 32.28 13.40 -41.80
N THR A 794 31.67 13.20 -42.98
CA THR A 794 32.39 12.91 -44.23
C THR A 794 32.61 14.20 -45.01
N GLY A 795 33.76 14.83 -44.78
CA GLY A 795 34.16 16.08 -45.44
C GLY A 795 34.13 16.04 -46.97
N GLN A 796 33.03 16.49 -47.54
CA GLN A 796 32.98 17.09 -48.88
C GLN A 796 32.40 18.50 -48.78
N PRO A 797 33.02 19.51 -49.41
CA PRO A 797 32.49 20.86 -49.42
C PRO A 797 31.28 20.89 -50.35
N GLY A 798 30.07 20.73 -49.79
CA GLY A 798 28.83 21.04 -50.46
C GLY A 798 28.75 22.55 -50.70
N GLY A 799 28.90 22.96 -51.96
CA GLY A 799 28.84 24.35 -52.38
C GLY A 799 27.55 25.03 -51.93
N GLY A 800 27.69 26.19 -51.31
CA GLY A 800 26.56 27.05 -51.01
C GLY A 800 25.90 27.52 -52.29
N VAL A 801 24.59 27.34 -52.38
CA VAL A 801 23.74 28.08 -53.31
C VAL A 801 23.18 29.25 -52.52
N VAL A 802 23.80 30.41 -52.75
CA VAL A 802 23.23 31.72 -52.45
C VAL A 802 22.18 32.01 -53.52
N GLY A 803 21.04 32.56 -53.09
CA GLY A 803 19.90 32.88 -53.94
C GLY A 803 20.26 33.71 -55.17
N GLY A 804 19.63 33.35 -56.29
CA GLY A 804 19.59 34.11 -57.53
C GLY A 804 18.15 34.15 -58.03
N GLU A 805 17.75 35.33 -58.45
CA GLU A 805 16.42 35.79 -58.85
C GLU A 805 15.84 35.05 -60.07
N GLU A 806 14.53 35.24 -60.24
CA GLU A 806 13.67 34.85 -61.36
C GLU A 806 14.30 35.11 -62.74
N GLU A 807 14.14 34.19 -63.70
CA GLU A 807 13.81 34.51 -65.09
C GLU A 807 13.25 33.28 -65.82
N GLU A 808 12.18 33.54 -66.59
CA GLU A 808 11.41 32.64 -67.43
C GLU A 808 12.27 32.03 -68.55
N GLU A 809 12.06 30.75 -68.91
CA GLU A 809 12.17 30.34 -70.32
C GLU A 809 11.44 29.01 -70.58
N ASP A 810 10.69 29.02 -71.68
CA ASP A 810 9.75 28.02 -72.20
C ASP A 810 10.38 26.66 -72.53
N ASP A 811 9.78 25.56 -72.06
CA ASP A 811 9.99 24.23 -72.64
C ASP A 811 9.04 24.01 -73.83
N LEU A 812 9.58 24.23 -75.01
CA LEU A 812 9.08 23.73 -76.28
C LEU A 812 9.53 22.26 -76.43
N TYR A 813 8.54 21.37 -76.57
CA TYR A 813 8.55 19.99 -77.12
C TYR A 813 8.04 18.88 -76.17
N ASN A 814 6.85 18.40 -76.58
CA ASN A 814 6.11 17.17 -76.27
C ASN A 814 5.19 17.14 -75.06
#